data_AF-A0A812TQJ0-F1
#
_entry.id   AF-A0A812TQJ0-F1
#
_cell.length_a   1.000
_cell.length_b   1.000
_cell.length_c   1.000
_cell.angle_alpha   90.00
_cell.angle_beta   90.00
_cell.angle_gamma   90.00
#
_symmetry.space_group_name_H-M   'P 1'
#
loop_
_entity.id
_entity.type
_entity.pdbx_description
1 polymer ?
#
loop_
_entity_poly.entity_id
_entity_poly.type
_entity_poly.pdbx_seq_one_letter_code
_entity_poly.pdbx_strand_id
1 'polypeptide(L)'
;MSLSEAQRLMISAYLHSAEQGKLVQAVDALHDYLLQEGLAWRQVLRCDCIGVHEENRDGLGLSAGHVSDLVSNISSIGFSAAEFRGVAIEIPPTAEGEALRSFNRKVTEESNGRLAPASNIRFASIVGSHANQAARCFWFQVPHTDDKLTVDNRLSLEKLKTVDAGWHRAIQEGMQWLIISHAVPAAFPQYTSLAQAAGNSAMQIASAEGEMQLARKVNTAIASFLKRTSKTTVEYADISAEILRSKPPHAASLPHIFSFVLKCGGGSGEGSYLSRTERFVRGHGVSNRSLGAEVWQALSADCKGPNQHVLFRHMLLKLGLCGATDKSLTVTDVKRSLTAKDVMARMGEAETVFLELQKLLQGQNAESAEAALGLCEIQMAAVVLQKKKLTQFDTIHQSAEKCLGDFGIASPWSLRMFNEQGGLVTSSRVSDLGFAVGMKVVRKADDQEGTIMEMSADKVRLKLSDGKLYEASSESFVQGRWKEYVVKPEPVLCKDWLNFSPPKSEEFIIAVVKGLVFQSMWHQYENLKNEKFDVFLKPSKDVQVKSTYNVHSLKLAIASPRVDCRLVNETLPPGALQVGLFATAGSKPTHTISVLPTFQAPKAGSGFINPLWLIKSTSDREEGNLEIVGANKQQKLTCLSTSVNLPMVRNYKKLQAADSLVLFRPDQHKAEEIENLQPVQKKARKACSLTRVAGPRSHPLAQMSGEENAEELEEQDEQPLKIYTATCISGGGLKGVWMPTIEEASGLTFIKLNKWDRQLTQYVTGKSLNLFSGSKKPKNSINVQWFQTMTELRRQACNDSLKKLIVQAAEASGGKVPEKIRPATQADEFLAGRFVTVQAPPYKDPENPDAEEVDGPQLKLLWKLKTPDVWMELTFENLEYAKKAILGSPAWEQPVSARAKHSPRKRRRRGPKPRGHDELGEEPLKDDGGEAALQNAPNDEEEEEE
;
A
#
# COMPACT_ATOMS: atom_id res chain seq x y z
N MET A 1 -18.61 8.78 -48.09
CA MET A 1 -18.78 7.41 -48.61
C MET A 1 -19.77 6.66 -47.72
N SER A 2 -20.71 5.90 -48.29
CA SER A 2 -21.59 5.01 -47.53
C SER A 2 -21.13 3.56 -47.70
N LEU A 3 -20.92 2.84 -46.61
CA LEU A 3 -20.55 1.41 -46.64
C LEU A 3 -21.68 0.56 -47.21
N SER A 4 -21.35 -0.41 -48.07
CA SER A 4 -22.31 -1.41 -48.57
C SER A 4 -22.72 -2.38 -47.46
N GLU A 5 -23.85 -3.06 -47.64
CA GLU A 5 -24.35 -4.04 -46.66
C GLU A 5 -23.38 -5.22 -46.49
N ALA A 6 -22.78 -5.69 -47.59
CA ALA A 6 -21.75 -6.72 -47.57
C ALA A 6 -20.51 -6.29 -46.78
N GLN A 7 -20.04 -5.04 -46.98
CA GLN A 7 -18.92 -4.47 -46.23
C GLN A 7 -19.25 -4.39 -44.74
N ARG A 8 -20.47 -3.98 -44.39
CA ARG A 8 -20.90 -3.90 -42.98
C ARG A 8 -20.90 -5.26 -42.29
N LEU A 9 -21.39 -6.30 -42.95
CA LEU A 9 -21.41 -7.66 -42.40
C LEU A 9 -19.98 -8.19 -42.17
N MET A 10 -19.08 -8.02 -43.14
CA MET A 10 -17.70 -8.49 -43.03
C MET A 10 -16.91 -7.73 -41.95
N ILE A 11 -17.02 -6.40 -41.92
CA ILE A 11 -16.36 -5.58 -40.88
C ILE A 11 -16.87 -5.98 -39.50
N SER A 12 -18.18 -6.15 -39.34
CA SER A 12 -18.78 -6.60 -38.06
C SER A 12 -18.24 -7.97 -37.63
N ALA A 13 -18.10 -8.92 -38.55
CA ALA A 13 -17.55 -10.24 -38.26
C ALA A 13 -16.10 -10.18 -37.75
N TYR A 14 -15.24 -9.37 -38.37
CA TYR A 14 -13.86 -9.17 -37.91
C TYR A 14 -13.81 -8.49 -36.54
N LEU A 15 -14.62 -7.46 -36.32
CA LEU A 15 -14.70 -6.77 -35.02
C LEU A 15 -15.18 -7.72 -33.92
N HIS A 16 -16.19 -8.54 -34.20
CA HIS A 16 -16.67 -9.56 -33.26
C HIS A 16 -15.61 -10.61 -32.96
N SER A 17 -14.86 -11.06 -33.97
CA SER A 17 -13.72 -11.94 -33.77
C SER A 17 -12.65 -11.28 -32.89
N ALA A 18 -12.38 -9.98 -33.05
CA ALA A 18 -11.44 -9.25 -32.21
C ALA A 18 -11.92 -9.17 -30.74
N GLU A 19 -13.22 -9.11 -30.51
CA GLU A 19 -13.84 -9.12 -29.18
C GLU A 19 -13.79 -10.49 -28.49
N GLN A 20 -13.98 -11.58 -29.24
CA GLN A 20 -14.03 -12.95 -28.71
C GLN A 20 -12.64 -13.57 -28.44
N GLY A 21 -11.56 -12.99 -28.97
CA GLY A 21 -10.17 -13.43 -28.77
C GLY A 21 -9.39 -13.52 -30.08
N LYS A 22 -8.06 -13.30 -30.02
CA LYS A 22 -7.14 -13.09 -31.17
C LYS A 22 -7.16 -11.67 -31.76
N LEU A 23 -7.28 -10.67 -30.88
CA LEU A 23 -7.29 -9.23 -31.18
C LEU A 23 -6.37 -8.78 -32.34
N VAL A 24 -5.06 -9.04 -32.25
CA VAL A 24 -4.08 -8.59 -33.26
C VAL A 24 -4.37 -9.23 -34.63
N GLN A 25 -4.56 -10.56 -34.66
CA GLN A 25 -4.84 -11.28 -35.91
C GLN A 25 -6.14 -10.82 -36.58
N ALA A 26 -7.19 -10.57 -35.78
CA ALA A 26 -8.47 -10.12 -36.30
C ALA A 26 -8.42 -8.68 -36.84
N VAL A 27 -7.69 -7.79 -36.17
CA VAL A 27 -7.50 -6.41 -36.62
C VAL A 27 -6.59 -6.33 -37.85
N ASP A 28 -5.53 -7.13 -37.93
CA ASP A 28 -4.67 -7.18 -39.11
C ASP A 28 -5.46 -7.69 -40.34
N ALA A 29 -6.25 -8.76 -40.16
CA ALA A 29 -7.14 -9.25 -41.21
C ALA A 29 -8.20 -8.21 -41.62
N LEU A 30 -8.72 -7.43 -40.66
CA LEU A 30 -9.61 -6.32 -40.96
C LEU A 30 -8.89 -5.22 -41.77
N HIS A 31 -7.66 -4.84 -41.42
CA HIS A 31 -6.90 -3.85 -42.19
C HIS A 31 -6.63 -4.31 -43.63
N ASP A 32 -6.30 -5.58 -43.83
CA ASP A 32 -6.11 -6.17 -45.15
C ASP A 32 -7.42 -6.14 -45.97
N TYR A 33 -8.55 -6.47 -45.34
CA TYR A 33 -9.87 -6.37 -45.97
C TYR A 33 -10.22 -4.92 -46.33
N LEU A 34 -9.99 -3.96 -45.43
CA LEU A 34 -10.26 -2.54 -45.68
C LEU A 34 -9.39 -2.00 -46.84
N LEU A 35 -8.14 -2.48 -46.99
CA LEU A 35 -7.29 -2.14 -48.13
C LEU A 35 -7.85 -2.69 -49.46
N GLN A 36 -8.35 -3.93 -49.46
CA GLN A 36 -8.95 -4.55 -50.65
C GLN A 36 -10.23 -3.82 -51.09
N GLU A 37 -11.04 -3.38 -50.14
CA GLU A 37 -12.30 -2.68 -50.40
C GLU A 37 -12.14 -1.17 -50.67
N GLY A 38 -10.91 -0.64 -50.66
CA GLY A 38 -10.64 0.79 -50.84
C GLY A 38 -11.13 1.66 -49.67
N LEU A 39 -11.39 1.05 -48.51
CA LEU A 39 -11.76 1.72 -47.25
C LEU A 39 -10.54 2.08 -46.39
N ALA A 40 -9.36 1.60 -46.78
CA ALA A 40 -8.06 2.02 -46.27
C ALA A 40 -7.05 2.15 -47.40
N TRP A 41 -5.99 2.93 -47.21
CA TRP A 41 -4.89 3.06 -48.17
C TRP A 41 -3.56 3.33 -47.46
N ARG A 42 -2.43 3.07 -48.13
CA ARG A 42 -1.10 3.43 -47.64
C ARG A 42 -0.64 4.72 -48.28
N GLN A 43 -0.16 5.68 -47.47
CA GLN A 43 0.31 6.97 -47.95
C GLN A 43 1.53 7.44 -47.15
N VAL A 44 2.52 8.01 -47.83
CA VAL A 44 3.61 8.72 -47.17
C VAL A 44 3.11 10.13 -46.83
N LEU A 45 3.13 10.45 -45.54
CA LEU A 45 2.61 11.70 -45.00
C LEU A 45 3.64 12.36 -44.10
N ARG A 46 3.77 13.67 -44.24
CA ARG A 46 4.54 14.49 -43.32
C ARG A 46 3.86 14.57 -41.97
N CYS A 47 4.66 14.69 -40.93
CA CYS A 47 4.20 14.63 -39.54
C CYS A 47 3.24 15.78 -39.16
N ASP A 48 3.31 16.93 -39.84
CA ASP A 48 2.47 18.11 -39.59
C ASP A 48 1.00 17.91 -39.97
N CYS A 49 0.72 17.01 -40.93
CA CYS A 49 -0.64 16.71 -41.38
C CYS A 49 -1.42 15.75 -40.46
N ILE A 50 -0.79 15.23 -39.41
CA ILE A 50 -1.33 14.14 -38.57
C ILE A 50 -1.42 14.59 -37.12
N GLY A 51 -2.64 14.68 -36.60
CA GLY A 51 -2.94 14.85 -35.18
C GLY A 51 -3.13 13.51 -34.47
N VAL A 52 -3.69 13.53 -33.27
CA VAL A 52 -4.06 12.35 -32.48
C VAL A 52 -5.58 12.22 -32.40
N HIS A 53 -6.12 11.01 -32.50
CA HIS A 53 -7.55 10.77 -32.34
C HIS A 53 -7.97 10.97 -30.87
N GLU A 54 -9.17 11.48 -30.61
CA GLU A 54 -9.62 11.77 -29.24
C GLU A 54 -9.68 10.53 -28.35
N GLU A 55 -10.00 9.38 -28.93
CA GLU A 55 -10.03 8.09 -28.23
C GLU A 55 -8.66 7.44 -28.07
N ASN A 56 -7.57 8.02 -28.59
CA ASN A 56 -6.21 7.46 -28.48
C ASN A 56 -5.78 7.32 -27.01
N ARG A 57 -5.21 6.15 -26.65
CA ARG A 57 -4.95 5.77 -25.25
C ARG A 57 -6.20 5.90 -24.39
N ASP A 58 -7.32 5.35 -24.84
CA ASP A 58 -8.57 5.28 -24.06
C ASP A 58 -9.09 6.69 -23.65
N GLY A 59 -8.85 7.69 -24.49
CA GLY A 59 -9.25 9.08 -24.25
C GLY A 59 -8.18 9.97 -23.59
N LEU A 60 -6.98 9.45 -23.31
CA LEU A 60 -5.89 10.23 -22.68
C LEU A 60 -5.17 11.16 -23.66
N GLY A 61 -5.09 10.79 -24.93
CA GLY A 61 -4.28 11.50 -25.92
C GLY A 61 -2.76 11.32 -25.72
N LEU A 62 -2.01 12.40 -25.88
CA LEU A 62 -0.55 12.42 -25.85
C LEU A 62 0.00 12.71 -24.44
N SER A 63 1.21 12.23 -24.15
CA SER A 63 1.95 12.57 -22.92
C SER A 63 3.18 13.38 -23.31
N ALA A 64 3.26 14.63 -22.83
CA ALA A 64 4.38 15.51 -23.17
C ALA A 64 5.73 14.97 -22.69
N GLY A 65 5.77 14.44 -21.46
CA GLY A 65 6.98 13.80 -20.91
C GLY A 65 7.42 12.61 -21.75
N HIS A 66 6.48 11.73 -22.12
CA HIS A 66 6.82 10.57 -22.95
C HIS A 66 7.29 10.97 -24.35
N VAL A 67 6.69 11.99 -24.97
CA VAL A 67 7.15 12.52 -26.27
C VAL A 67 8.58 13.07 -26.14
N SER A 68 8.88 13.82 -25.08
CA SER A 68 10.23 14.35 -24.82
C SER A 68 11.27 13.23 -24.64
N ASP A 69 10.95 12.20 -23.85
CA ASP A 69 11.84 11.05 -23.68
C ASP A 69 12.04 10.30 -24.99
N LEU A 70 10.97 10.15 -25.77
CA LEU A 70 11.00 9.47 -27.07
C LEU A 70 11.90 10.22 -28.08
N VAL A 71 11.92 11.55 -28.03
CA VAL A 71 12.87 12.37 -28.81
C VAL A 71 14.30 11.97 -28.52
N SER A 72 14.68 11.95 -27.25
CA SER A 72 16.04 11.59 -26.83
C SER A 72 16.36 10.12 -27.17
N ASN A 73 15.42 9.22 -26.92
CA ASN A 73 15.61 7.78 -27.12
C ASN A 73 15.78 7.40 -28.59
N ILE A 74 14.90 7.89 -29.48
CA ILE A 74 15.01 7.59 -30.92
C ILE A 74 16.33 8.14 -31.45
N SER A 75 16.69 9.39 -31.14
CA SER A 75 17.96 9.97 -31.58
C SER A 75 19.19 9.24 -31.03
N SER A 76 19.09 8.62 -29.85
CA SER A 76 20.21 7.86 -29.25
C SER A 76 20.39 6.46 -29.83
N ILE A 77 19.29 5.80 -30.24
CA ILE A 77 19.28 4.42 -30.74
C ILE A 77 19.41 4.39 -32.28
N GLY A 78 18.86 5.40 -32.95
CA GLY A 78 18.69 5.46 -34.39
C GLY A 78 17.26 5.10 -34.81
N PHE A 79 16.68 5.93 -35.67
CA PHE A 79 15.37 5.72 -36.26
C PHE A 79 15.42 4.68 -37.38
N SER A 80 14.45 3.75 -37.38
CA SER A 80 14.23 2.80 -38.47
C SER A 80 12.83 2.97 -39.04
N ALA A 81 12.74 3.31 -40.33
CA ALA A 81 11.47 3.42 -41.04
C ALA A 81 10.72 2.09 -41.12
N ALA A 82 11.44 0.95 -41.09
CA ALA A 82 10.85 -0.39 -41.12
C ALA A 82 10.10 -0.74 -39.82
N GLU A 83 10.50 -0.12 -38.70
CA GLU A 83 9.87 -0.33 -37.39
C GLU A 83 8.70 0.64 -37.13
N PHE A 84 8.54 1.67 -37.97
CA PHE A 84 7.43 2.61 -37.84
C PHE A 84 6.13 2.03 -38.40
N ARG A 85 5.16 1.75 -37.52
CA ARG A 85 3.82 1.25 -37.87
C ARG A 85 2.73 2.24 -37.47
N GLY A 86 2.51 3.25 -38.30
CA GLY A 86 1.47 4.27 -38.07
C GLY A 86 0.10 3.87 -38.65
N VAL A 87 -0.96 4.03 -37.85
CA VAL A 87 -2.36 3.93 -38.30
C VAL A 87 -3.08 5.22 -37.93
N ALA A 88 -3.72 5.86 -38.91
CA ALA A 88 -4.48 7.08 -38.72
C ALA A 88 -5.84 7.04 -39.42
N ILE A 89 -6.78 7.82 -38.91
CA ILE A 89 -8.13 7.95 -39.45
C ILE A 89 -8.22 9.28 -40.19
N GLU A 90 -8.85 9.26 -41.36
CA GLU A 90 -9.21 10.47 -42.11
C GLU A 90 -10.14 11.37 -41.28
N ILE A 91 -9.82 12.66 -41.14
CA ILE A 91 -10.69 13.59 -40.42
C ILE A 91 -11.78 14.07 -41.39
N PRO A 92 -13.08 13.80 -41.11
CA PRO A 92 -14.15 14.22 -42.00
C PRO A 92 -14.28 15.75 -42.03
N PRO A 93 -14.75 16.35 -43.13
CA PRO A 93 -15.06 17.78 -43.20
C PRO A 93 -16.43 18.09 -42.55
N THR A 94 -16.73 17.50 -41.40
CA THR A 94 -18.00 17.62 -40.67
C THR A 94 -17.77 18.22 -39.28
N ALA A 95 -18.85 18.48 -38.53
CA ALA A 95 -18.76 18.94 -37.14
C ALA A 95 -17.97 17.98 -36.24
N GLU A 96 -18.09 16.67 -36.46
CA GLU A 96 -17.30 15.63 -35.77
C GLU A 96 -15.80 15.81 -36.04
N GLY A 97 -15.43 16.09 -37.29
CA GLY A 97 -14.04 16.38 -37.63
C GLY A 97 -13.51 17.65 -36.96
N GLU A 98 -14.35 18.69 -36.80
CA GLU A 98 -13.96 19.90 -36.09
C GLU A 98 -13.84 19.70 -34.57
N ALA A 99 -14.64 18.82 -33.98
CA ALA A 99 -14.45 18.39 -32.59
C ALA A 99 -13.08 17.72 -32.40
N LEU A 100 -12.70 16.84 -33.32
CA LEU A 100 -11.39 16.18 -33.31
C LEU A 100 -10.22 17.18 -33.46
N ARG A 101 -10.39 18.21 -34.30
CA ARG A 101 -9.41 19.30 -34.41
C ARG A 101 -9.33 20.12 -33.12
N SER A 102 -10.47 20.40 -32.52
CA SER A 102 -10.56 21.09 -31.22
C SER A 102 -9.86 20.31 -30.11
N PHE A 103 -10.03 18.99 -30.07
CA PHE A 103 -9.32 18.11 -29.14
C PHE A 103 -7.80 18.26 -29.27
N ASN A 104 -7.26 18.25 -30.49
CA ASN A 104 -5.83 18.39 -30.72
C ASN A 104 -5.28 19.77 -30.32
N ARG A 105 -6.05 20.84 -30.56
CA ARG A 105 -5.71 22.19 -30.08
C ARG A 105 -5.61 22.21 -28.56
N LYS A 106 -6.65 21.71 -27.88
CA LYS A 106 -6.71 21.60 -26.42
C LYS A 106 -5.55 20.79 -25.84
N VAL A 107 -5.25 19.60 -26.38
CA VAL A 107 -4.13 18.77 -25.91
C VAL A 107 -2.78 19.49 -26.04
N THR A 108 -2.63 20.34 -27.07
CA THR A 108 -1.39 21.10 -27.25
C THR A 108 -1.32 22.31 -26.33
N GLU A 109 -2.43 23.03 -26.13
CA GLU A 109 -2.55 24.15 -25.18
C GLU A 109 -2.25 23.67 -23.75
N GLU A 110 -2.87 22.58 -23.32
CA GLU A 110 -2.64 21.95 -22.00
C GLU A 110 -1.19 21.48 -21.76
N SER A 111 -0.40 21.31 -22.83
CA SER A 111 1.00 20.89 -22.71
C SER A 111 1.96 22.02 -22.33
N ASN A 112 1.48 23.27 -22.28
CA ASN A 112 2.26 24.47 -21.99
C ASN A 112 3.52 24.59 -22.88
N GLY A 113 3.33 24.41 -24.19
CA GLY A 113 4.39 24.52 -25.20
C GLY A 113 5.36 23.33 -25.26
N ARG A 114 5.09 22.22 -24.55
CA ARG A 114 5.90 21.00 -24.61
C ARG A 114 5.51 20.04 -25.74
N LEU A 115 4.37 20.27 -26.39
CA LEU A 115 3.93 19.56 -27.58
C LEU A 115 3.88 20.51 -28.79
N ALA A 116 4.11 19.96 -29.98
CA ALA A 116 4.00 20.71 -31.22
C ALA A 116 2.54 21.15 -31.55
N PRO A 117 2.35 22.39 -32.04
CA PRO A 117 1.04 22.98 -32.36
C PRO A 117 0.22 22.16 -33.36
N ALA A 118 -1.10 22.09 -33.16
CA ALA A 118 -2.04 21.32 -33.99
C ALA A 118 -2.59 22.12 -35.18
N SER A 119 -1.73 22.59 -36.09
CA SER A 119 -2.13 23.27 -37.34
C SER A 119 -2.18 22.31 -38.53
N ASN A 120 -3.18 22.45 -39.41
CA ASN A 120 -3.31 21.71 -40.70
C ASN A 120 -3.46 20.18 -40.59
N ILE A 121 -4.05 19.69 -39.50
CA ILE A 121 -4.32 18.26 -39.33
C ILE A 121 -5.44 17.77 -40.25
N ARG A 122 -5.11 16.76 -41.06
CA ARG A 122 -6.01 16.08 -42.01
C ARG A 122 -6.34 14.65 -41.60
N PHE A 123 -5.47 14.06 -40.79
CA PHE A 123 -5.61 12.70 -40.26
C PHE A 123 -5.38 12.70 -38.76
N ALA A 124 -5.92 11.71 -38.06
CA ALA A 124 -5.77 11.55 -36.63
C ALA A 124 -5.27 10.15 -36.29
N SER A 125 -4.09 10.07 -35.68
CA SER A 125 -3.43 8.82 -35.37
C SER A 125 -4.13 8.09 -34.22
N ILE A 126 -4.24 6.78 -34.37
CA ILE A 126 -4.65 5.83 -33.34
C ILE A 126 -3.51 4.87 -32.97
N VAL A 127 -2.51 4.69 -33.85
CA VAL A 127 -1.28 3.94 -33.59
C VAL A 127 -0.09 4.77 -34.11
N GLY A 128 1.01 4.82 -33.34
CA GLY A 128 2.19 5.63 -33.69
C GLY A 128 2.11 7.11 -33.27
N SER A 129 1.11 7.48 -32.46
CA SER A 129 0.81 8.87 -32.08
C SER A 129 1.98 9.63 -31.44
N HIS A 130 2.68 9.03 -30.46
CA HIS A 130 3.83 9.69 -29.80
C HIS A 130 5.04 9.84 -30.71
N ALA A 131 5.33 8.85 -31.55
CA ALA A 131 6.43 8.91 -32.52
C ALA A 131 6.19 10.01 -33.56
N ASN A 132 4.95 10.13 -34.03
CA ASN A 132 4.57 11.24 -34.90
C ASN A 132 4.70 12.59 -34.18
N GLN A 133 4.25 12.68 -32.93
CA GLN A 133 4.36 13.91 -32.16
C GLN A 133 5.81 14.31 -31.89
N ALA A 134 6.72 13.35 -31.65
CA ALA A 134 8.16 13.60 -31.53
C ALA A 134 8.75 14.17 -32.83
N ALA A 135 8.37 13.63 -33.98
CA ALA A 135 8.71 14.19 -35.29
C ALA A 135 8.17 15.61 -35.47
N ARG A 136 6.92 15.88 -35.03
CA ARG A 136 6.34 17.23 -35.04
C ARG A 136 7.10 18.19 -34.13
N CYS A 137 7.59 17.74 -32.98
CA CYS A 137 8.37 18.59 -32.08
C CYS A 137 9.66 19.12 -32.74
N PHE A 138 10.34 18.30 -33.55
CA PHE A 138 11.43 18.78 -34.41
C PHE A 138 10.95 19.75 -35.50
N TRP A 139 9.85 19.42 -36.18
CA TRP A 139 9.30 20.26 -37.25
C TRP A 139 8.96 21.68 -36.78
N PHE A 140 8.42 21.80 -35.56
CA PHE A 140 7.98 23.08 -34.98
C PHE A 140 8.97 23.70 -33.97
N GLN A 141 10.18 23.12 -33.83
CA GLN A 141 11.24 23.63 -32.95
C GLN A 141 10.79 23.82 -31.49
N VAL A 142 10.14 22.79 -30.95
CA VAL A 142 9.64 22.77 -29.57
C VAL A 142 10.81 22.80 -28.56
N PRO A 143 10.69 23.47 -27.40
CA PRO A 143 11.71 23.46 -26.36
C PRO A 143 12.05 22.05 -25.88
N HIS A 144 13.34 21.78 -25.66
CA HIS A 144 13.82 20.47 -25.20
C HIS A 144 15.13 20.63 -24.41
N THR A 145 15.47 19.64 -23.57
CA THR A 145 16.61 19.71 -22.63
C THR A 145 17.88 19.01 -23.13
N ASP A 146 17.82 18.26 -24.21
CA ASP A 146 18.99 17.58 -24.79
C ASP A 146 19.80 18.51 -25.71
N ASP A 147 20.91 19.04 -25.20
CA ASP A 147 21.84 19.95 -25.89
C ASP A 147 22.39 19.40 -27.21
N LYS A 148 22.41 18.07 -27.39
CA LYS A 148 22.85 17.44 -28.64
C LYS A 148 21.85 17.64 -29.78
N LEU A 149 20.59 17.88 -29.45
CA LEU A 149 19.49 18.01 -30.40
C LEU A 149 18.97 19.45 -30.51
N THR A 150 19.43 20.36 -29.65
CA THR A 150 18.88 21.71 -29.54
C THR A 150 19.85 22.83 -29.98
N VAL A 151 19.28 23.92 -30.50
CA VAL A 151 19.93 25.23 -30.67
C VAL A 151 19.07 26.22 -29.91
N ASP A 152 19.66 27.02 -29.02
CA ASP A 152 18.93 27.94 -28.12
C ASP A 152 17.79 27.25 -27.34
N ASN A 153 18.07 26.06 -26.79
CA ASN A 153 17.11 25.20 -26.06
C ASN A 153 15.87 24.74 -26.87
N ARG A 154 15.92 24.82 -28.20
CA ARG A 154 14.86 24.36 -29.10
C ARG A 154 15.36 23.28 -30.04
N LEU A 155 14.52 22.28 -30.31
CA LEU A 155 14.88 21.18 -31.21
C LEU A 155 15.24 21.70 -32.61
N SER A 156 16.34 21.20 -33.17
CA SER A 156 16.88 21.63 -34.46
C SER A 156 16.99 20.45 -35.42
N LEU A 157 16.37 20.58 -36.60
CA LEU A 157 16.50 19.60 -37.69
C LEU A 157 17.93 19.51 -38.21
N GLU A 158 18.68 20.61 -38.24
CA GLU A 158 20.09 20.60 -38.68
C GLU A 158 20.97 19.81 -37.70
N LYS A 159 20.75 19.95 -36.38
CA LYS A 159 21.42 19.09 -35.41
C LYS A 159 20.98 17.64 -35.55
N LEU A 160 19.68 17.39 -35.70
CA LEU A 160 19.18 16.03 -35.90
C LEU A 160 19.82 15.37 -37.13
N LYS A 161 20.02 16.10 -38.24
CA LYS A 161 20.68 15.56 -39.45
C LYS A 161 22.09 15.02 -39.16
N THR A 162 22.81 15.65 -38.23
CA THR A 162 24.15 15.20 -37.84
C THR A 162 24.12 14.00 -36.89
N VAL A 163 23.07 13.86 -36.08
CA VAL A 163 22.91 12.77 -35.10
C VAL A 163 22.25 11.54 -35.72
N ASP A 164 21.17 11.75 -36.48
CA ASP A 164 20.35 10.73 -37.12
C ASP A 164 19.78 11.26 -38.45
N ALA A 165 20.56 11.09 -39.52
CA ALA A 165 20.18 11.49 -40.87
C ALA A 165 18.94 10.73 -41.38
N GLY A 166 18.69 9.51 -40.90
CA GLY A 166 17.54 8.69 -41.26
C GLY A 166 16.25 9.29 -40.72
N TRP A 167 16.25 9.68 -39.45
CA TRP A 167 15.08 10.33 -38.85
C TRP A 167 14.83 11.71 -39.44
N HIS A 168 15.88 12.50 -39.65
CA HIS A 168 15.78 13.79 -40.33
C HIS A 168 15.08 13.65 -41.69
N ARG A 169 15.49 12.66 -42.49
CA ARG A 169 14.86 12.37 -43.79
C ARG A 169 13.38 12.01 -43.64
N ALA A 170 13.05 11.13 -42.69
CA ALA A 170 11.67 10.72 -42.44
C ALA A 170 10.77 11.88 -41.98
N ILE A 171 11.32 12.87 -41.25
CA ILE A 171 10.58 14.06 -40.85
C ILE A 171 10.35 15.00 -42.03
N GLN A 172 11.35 15.18 -42.91
CA GLN A 172 11.26 16.06 -44.08
C GLN A 172 10.37 15.48 -45.19
N GLU A 173 10.58 14.22 -45.55
CA GLU A 173 9.91 13.54 -46.67
C GLU A 173 8.56 12.93 -46.23
N GLY A 174 8.40 12.62 -44.95
CA GLY A 174 7.23 11.96 -44.38
C GLY A 174 7.46 10.48 -44.09
N MET A 175 6.54 9.90 -43.32
CA MET A 175 6.53 8.49 -42.91
C MET A 175 5.37 7.76 -43.59
N GLN A 176 5.48 6.45 -43.78
CA GLN A 176 4.39 5.66 -44.35
C GLN A 176 3.31 5.39 -43.28
N TRP A 177 2.06 5.69 -43.62
CA TRP A 177 0.88 5.46 -42.77
C TRP A 177 -0.12 4.56 -43.46
N LEU A 178 -0.81 3.73 -42.67
CA LEU A 178 -2.10 3.16 -43.06
C LEU A 178 -3.19 4.15 -42.67
N ILE A 179 -3.92 4.65 -43.67
CA ILE A 179 -5.03 5.58 -43.48
C ILE A 179 -6.34 4.84 -43.63
N ILE A 180 -7.21 5.02 -42.64
CA ILE A 180 -8.56 4.43 -42.60
C ILE A 180 -9.56 5.53 -42.94
N SER A 181 -10.48 5.25 -43.87
CA SER A 181 -11.54 6.18 -44.20
C SER A 181 -12.44 6.46 -42.99
N HIS A 182 -12.84 7.72 -42.83
CA HIS A 182 -13.74 8.16 -41.76
C HIS A 182 -15.09 7.41 -41.75
N ALA A 183 -15.48 6.79 -42.87
CA ALA A 183 -16.71 6.01 -42.99
C ALA A 183 -16.73 4.76 -42.09
N VAL A 184 -15.56 4.18 -41.78
CA VAL A 184 -15.46 2.97 -40.93
C VAL A 184 -15.77 3.27 -39.47
N PRO A 185 -15.06 4.17 -38.76
CA PRO A 185 -15.38 4.49 -37.36
C PRO A 185 -16.75 5.15 -37.20
N ALA A 186 -17.25 5.88 -38.21
CA ALA A 186 -18.61 6.42 -38.19
C ALA A 186 -19.68 5.31 -38.18
N ALA A 187 -19.45 4.19 -38.87
CA ALA A 187 -20.36 3.05 -38.88
C ALA A 187 -20.11 2.06 -37.73
N PHE A 188 -18.87 1.99 -37.24
CA PHE A 188 -18.40 1.06 -36.23
C PHE A 188 -17.52 1.77 -35.20
N PRO A 189 -18.10 2.51 -34.24
CA PRO A 189 -17.34 3.27 -33.24
C PRO A 189 -16.34 2.42 -32.44
N GLN A 190 -16.64 1.13 -32.23
CA GLN A 190 -15.75 0.20 -31.51
C GLN A 190 -14.43 -0.11 -32.25
N TYR A 191 -14.32 0.18 -33.55
CA TYR A 191 -13.11 -0.06 -34.34
C TYR A 191 -11.88 0.63 -33.76
N THR A 192 -12.03 1.89 -33.36
CA THR A 192 -10.92 2.73 -32.85
C THR A 192 -10.26 2.10 -31.63
N SER A 193 -11.06 1.67 -30.64
CA SER A 193 -10.57 1.05 -29.41
C SER A 193 -9.91 -0.31 -29.67
N LEU A 194 -10.48 -1.13 -30.56
CA LEU A 194 -9.92 -2.43 -30.94
C LEU A 194 -8.62 -2.28 -31.73
N ALA A 195 -8.55 -1.36 -32.70
CA ALA A 195 -7.36 -1.11 -33.50
C ALA A 195 -6.20 -0.55 -32.65
N GLN A 196 -6.51 0.33 -31.69
CA GLN A 196 -5.54 0.78 -30.71
C GLN A 196 -5.06 -0.35 -29.81
N ALA A 197 -5.97 -1.17 -29.29
CA ALA A 197 -5.61 -2.28 -28.42
C ALA A 197 -4.73 -3.30 -29.16
N ALA A 198 -5.01 -3.56 -30.45
CA ALA A 198 -4.17 -4.39 -31.31
C ALA A 198 -2.79 -3.77 -31.55
N GLY A 199 -2.73 -2.50 -31.93
CA GLY A 199 -1.48 -1.76 -32.13
C GLY A 199 -0.61 -1.74 -30.86
N ASN A 200 -1.22 -1.50 -29.70
CA ASN A 200 -0.54 -1.57 -28.40
C ASN A 200 -0.08 -2.98 -28.08
N SER A 201 -0.89 -4.02 -28.35
CA SER A 201 -0.51 -5.43 -28.13
C SER A 201 0.70 -5.83 -28.99
N ALA A 202 0.79 -5.32 -30.22
CA ALA A 202 1.93 -5.54 -31.12
C ALA A 202 3.16 -4.70 -30.71
N MET A 203 2.95 -3.48 -30.19
CA MET A 203 3.99 -2.55 -29.73
C MET A 203 4.33 -2.64 -28.24
N GLN A 204 3.81 -3.62 -27.48
CA GLN A 204 4.13 -3.83 -26.05
C GLN A 204 5.61 -4.20 -25.79
N ILE A 205 6.44 -4.20 -26.83
CA ILE A 205 7.90 -4.28 -26.75
C ILE A 205 8.56 -2.87 -26.69
N ALA A 206 7.84 -1.78 -26.99
CA ALA A 206 8.43 -0.43 -27.12
C ALA A 206 7.73 0.74 -26.38
N SER A 207 6.52 0.61 -25.82
CA SER A 207 5.91 1.67 -24.98
C SER A 207 4.95 1.10 -23.94
N ALA A 208 5.34 1.12 -22.66
CA ALA A 208 4.53 0.57 -21.58
C ALA A 208 3.31 1.47 -21.26
N GLU A 209 2.10 0.93 -21.38
CA GLU A 209 0.90 1.51 -20.78
C GLU A 209 1.12 1.74 -19.28
N GLY A 210 0.93 2.99 -18.81
CA GLY A 210 1.12 3.35 -17.39
C GLY A 210 -0.11 3.09 -16.51
N GLU A 211 0.08 2.99 -15.19
CA GLU A 211 -0.99 2.65 -14.23
C GLU A 211 -2.16 3.65 -14.20
N MET A 212 -1.93 4.95 -14.49
CA MET A 212 -3.03 5.92 -14.62
C MET A 212 -3.91 5.69 -15.85
N GLN A 213 -3.34 5.18 -16.94
CA GLN A 213 -4.15 4.77 -18.09
C GLN A 213 -5.03 3.59 -17.73
N LEU A 214 -4.47 2.62 -16.99
CA LEU A 214 -5.23 1.50 -16.49
C LEU A 214 -6.36 1.94 -15.55
N ALA A 215 -6.13 2.94 -14.69
CA ALA A 215 -7.18 3.53 -13.84
C ALA A 215 -8.31 4.19 -14.64
N ARG A 216 -7.98 4.91 -15.73
CA ARG A 216 -9.01 5.49 -16.63
C ARG A 216 -9.79 4.40 -17.36
N LYS A 217 -9.11 3.37 -17.89
CA LYS A 217 -9.78 2.19 -18.49
C LYS A 217 -10.79 1.57 -17.54
N VAL A 218 -10.41 1.40 -16.28
CA VAL A 218 -11.32 0.89 -15.25
C VAL A 218 -12.52 1.82 -15.06
N ASN A 219 -12.30 3.14 -14.93
CA ASN A 219 -13.39 4.09 -14.75
C ASN A 219 -14.38 4.09 -15.94
N THR A 220 -13.86 4.04 -17.16
CA THR A 220 -14.66 3.93 -18.39
C THR A 220 -15.43 2.62 -18.43
N ALA A 221 -14.79 1.49 -18.12
CA ALA A 221 -15.44 0.18 -18.09
C ALA A 221 -16.56 0.11 -17.04
N ILE A 222 -16.34 0.66 -15.84
CA ILE A 222 -17.38 0.78 -14.79
C ILE A 222 -18.57 1.60 -15.33
N ALA A 223 -18.31 2.78 -15.91
CA ALA A 223 -19.37 3.64 -16.42
C ALA A 223 -20.15 2.98 -17.57
N SER A 224 -19.46 2.31 -18.49
CA SER A 224 -20.09 1.59 -19.61
C SER A 224 -20.90 0.38 -19.14
N PHE A 225 -20.42 -0.36 -18.15
CA PHE A 225 -21.15 -1.49 -17.56
C PHE A 225 -22.43 -1.04 -16.86
N LEU A 226 -22.35 0.00 -16.02
CA LEU A 226 -23.52 0.56 -15.31
C LEU A 226 -24.56 1.15 -16.26
N LYS A 227 -24.14 1.70 -17.41
CA LYS A 227 -25.08 2.19 -18.43
C LYS A 227 -25.80 1.06 -19.18
N ARG A 228 -25.15 -0.08 -19.41
CA ARG A 228 -25.71 -1.22 -20.16
C ARG A 228 -26.51 -2.19 -19.27
N THR A 229 -26.41 -2.07 -17.96
CA THR A 229 -27.04 -3.01 -17.01
C THR A 229 -27.98 -2.27 -16.07
N SER A 230 -28.94 -2.98 -15.49
CA SER A 230 -29.81 -2.45 -14.44
C SER A 230 -29.14 -2.47 -13.06
N LYS A 231 -27.86 -2.87 -12.97
CA LYS A 231 -27.12 -2.92 -11.71
C LYS A 231 -26.73 -1.51 -11.27
N THR A 232 -26.76 -1.28 -9.96
CA THR A 232 -26.29 -0.04 -9.32
C THR A 232 -24.86 -0.14 -8.82
N THR A 233 -24.26 -1.32 -8.86
CA THR A 233 -22.90 -1.63 -8.41
C THR A 233 -22.15 -2.45 -9.46
N VAL A 234 -20.82 -2.45 -9.37
CA VAL A 234 -19.93 -3.20 -10.29
C VAL A 234 -18.95 -4.02 -9.47
N GLU A 235 -18.73 -5.26 -9.87
CA GLU A 235 -17.70 -6.13 -9.32
C GLU A 235 -16.49 -6.24 -10.25
N TYR A 236 -15.36 -6.67 -9.71
CA TYR A 236 -14.14 -6.85 -10.49
C TYR A 236 -14.33 -7.84 -11.66
N ALA A 237 -15.06 -8.93 -11.41
CA ALA A 237 -15.33 -9.97 -12.40
C ALA A 237 -16.12 -9.43 -13.61
N ASP A 238 -16.99 -8.43 -13.40
CA ASP A 238 -17.87 -7.86 -14.43
C ASP A 238 -17.08 -7.18 -15.57
N ILE A 239 -15.92 -6.58 -15.27
CA ILE A 239 -15.16 -5.74 -16.22
C ILE A 239 -13.72 -6.21 -16.46
N SER A 240 -13.18 -7.10 -15.62
CA SER A 240 -11.77 -7.50 -15.70
C SER A 240 -11.40 -8.18 -17.01
N ALA A 241 -12.27 -9.03 -17.56
CA ALA A 241 -12.02 -9.72 -18.82
C ALA A 241 -11.89 -8.75 -20.02
N GLU A 242 -12.70 -7.69 -20.04
CA GLU A 242 -12.65 -6.63 -21.06
C GLU A 242 -11.29 -5.91 -21.02
N ILE A 243 -10.84 -5.52 -19.83
CA ILE A 243 -9.60 -4.77 -19.64
C ILE A 243 -8.37 -5.64 -19.92
N LEU A 244 -8.38 -6.88 -19.41
CA LEU A 244 -7.27 -7.83 -19.55
C LEU A 244 -7.09 -8.35 -20.98
N ARG A 245 -8.06 -8.15 -21.87
CA ARG A 245 -7.97 -8.51 -23.30
C ARG A 245 -6.74 -7.88 -23.97
N SER A 246 -6.40 -6.64 -23.58
CA SER A 246 -5.23 -5.90 -24.08
C SER A 246 -3.90 -6.32 -23.43
N LYS A 247 -3.92 -7.30 -22.51
CA LYS A 247 -2.77 -7.77 -21.72
C LYS A 247 -1.94 -6.59 -21.15
N PRO A 248 -2.55 -5.70 -20.35
CA PRO A 248 -1.85 -4.52 -19.83
C PRO A 248 -0.63 -4.93 -18.99
N PRO A 249 0.50 -4.20 -19.08
CA PRO A 249 1.75 -4.55 -18.38
C PRO A 249 1.60 -4.52 -16.85
N HIS A 250 0.63 -3.75 -16.36
CA HIS A 250 0.30 -3.62 -14.94
C HIS A 250 -0.93 -4.46 -14.52
N ALA A 251 -1.19 -5.58 -15.19
CA ALA A 251 -2.31 -6.48 -14.85
C ALA A 251 -2.31 -6.91 -13.37
N ALA A 252 -1.14 -7.04 -12.73
CA ALA A 252 -1.04 -7.35 -11.30
C ALA A 252 -1.59 -6.23 -10.38
N SER A 253 -1.56 -4.97 -10.83
CA SER A 253 -2.12 -3.83 -10.09
C SER A 253 -3.63 -3.66 -10.32
N LEU A 254 -4.20 -4.29 -11.36
CA LEU A 254 -5.58 -4.07 -11.81
C LEU A 254 -6.65 -4.27 -10.72
N PRO A 255 -6.64 -5.33 -9.87
CA PRO A 255 -7.64 -5.49 -8.81
C PRO A 255 -7.64 -4.35 -7.77
N HIS A 256 -6.45 -3.82 -7.50
CA HIS A 256 -6.27 -2.74 -6.53
C HIS A 256 -6.58 -1.37 -7.14
N ILE A 257 -6.22 -1.15 -8.40
CA ILE A 257 -6.65 0.02 -9.17
C ILE A 257 -8.18 0.05 -9.27
N PHE A 258 -8.82 -1.10 -9.50
CA PHE A 258 -10.28 -1.21 -9.46
C PHE A 258 -10.88 -0.78 -8.14
N SER A 259 -10.36 -1.30 -7.03
CA SER A 259 -10.82 -0.90 -5.70
C SER A 259 -10.62 0.60 -5.45
N PHE A 260 -9.49 1.17 -5.89
CA PHE A 260 -9.24 2.60 -5.76
C PHE A 260 -10.22 3.44 -6.58
N VAL A 261 -10.41 3.12 -7.85
CA VAL A 261 -11.32 3.88 -8.73
C VAL A 261 -12.75 3.82 -8.20
N LEU A 262 -13.20 2.65 -7.76
CA LEU A 262 -14.55 2.47 -7.21
C LEU A 262 -14.76 3.29 -5.92
N LYS A 263 -13.77 3.31 -5.02
CA LYS A 263 -13.90 3.97 -3.70
C LYS A 263 -13.53 5.45 -3.70
N CYS A 264 -12.54 5.84 -4.50
CA CYS A 264 -11.88 7.14 -4.44
C CYS A 264 -11.94 7.92 -5.78
N GLY A 265 -12.39 7.31 -6.87
CA GLY A 265 -12.35 7.96 -8.20
C GLY A 265 -13.25 9.19 -8.35
N GLY A 266 -14.33 9.26 -7.57
CA GLY A 266 -15.26 10.42 -7.58
C GLY A 266 -16.18 10.48 -8.80
N GLY A 267 -16.40 9.36 -9.50
CA GLY A 267 -17.30 9.25 -10.65
C GLY A 267 -16.63 9.47 -12.02
N SER A 268 -17.45 9.49 -13.07
CA SER A 268 -17.02 9.54 -14.48
C SER A 268 -17.03 10.95 -15.10
N GLY A 269 -17.44 11.99 -14.36
CA GLY A 269 -17.46 13.36 -14.86
C GLY A 269 -16.06 14.00 -15.00
N GLU A 270 -15.95 15.04 -15.83
CA GLU A 270 -14.69 15.78 -16.05
C GLU A 270 -14.14 16.46 -14.79
N GLY A 271 -15.01 16.74 -13.80
CA GLY A 271 -14.65 17.32 -12.50
C GLY A 271 -14.34 16.28 -11.41
N SER A 272 -14.34 14.98 -11.71
CA SER A 272 -14.07 13.95 -10.71
C SER A 272 -12.64 14.02 -10.17
N TYR A 273 -12.39 13.38 -9.02
CA TYR A 273 -11.06 13.34 -8.42
C TYR A 273 -10.05 12.64 -9.34
N LEU A 274 -10.48 11.53 -9.97
CA LEU A 274 -9.65 10.80 -10.92
C LEU A 274 -9.33 11.63 -12.16
N SER A 275 -10.34 12.26 -12.79
CA SER A 275 -10.16 13.09 -13.99
C SER A 275 -9.19 14.26 -13.75
N ARG A 276 -9.30 14.95 -12.62
CA ARG A 276 -8.37 16.04 -12.24
C ARG A 276 -6.94 15.55 -12.02
N THR A 277 -6.79 14.38 -11.39
CA THR A 277 -5.46 13.80 -11.15
C THR A 277 -4.82 13.33 -12.42
N GLU A 278 -5.59 12.68 -13.28
CA GLU A 278 -5.16 12.20 -14.58
C GLU A 278 -4.68 13.34 -15.49
N ARG A 279 -5.46 14.44 -15.60
CA ARG A 279 -5.08 15.63 -16.37
C ARG A 279 -3.72 16.19 -15.92
N PHE A 280 -3.54 16.31 -14.60
CA PHE A 280 -2.28 16.79 -14.04
C PHE A 280 -1.11 15.84 -14.34
N VAL A 281 -1.28 14.53 -14.10
CA VAL A 281 -0.26 13.50 -14.35
C VAL A 281 0.09 13.41 -15.83
N ARG A 282 -0.86 13.66 -16.75
CA ARG A 282 -0.57 13.69 -18.19
C ARG A 282 0.43 14.78 -18.58
N GLY A 283 0.35 15.96 -17.94
CA GLY A 283 1.27 17.08 -18.19
C GLY A 283 2.59 17.04 -17.39
N HIS A 284 2.57 16.40 -16.22
CA HIS A 284 3.65 16.50 -15.21
C HIS A 284 4.21 15.16 -14.72
N GLY A 285 3.62 14.03 -15.12
CA GLY A 285 4.04 12.70 -14.69
C GLY A 285 5.35 12.25 -15.31
N VAL A 286 6.06 11.38 -14.60
CA VAL A 286 7.30 10.77 -15.10
C VAL A 286 6.97 9.54 -15.94
N SER A 287 7.56 9.42 -17.14
CA SER A 287 7.36 8.28 -18.04
C SER A 287 7.74 6.97 -17.37
N ASN A 288 6.99 5.89 -17.66
CA ASN A 288 7.20 4.54 -17.12
C ASN A 288 7.16 4.42 -15.57
N ARG A 289 6.72 5.46 -14.85
CA ARG A 289 6.57 5.40 -13.39
C ARG A 289 5.42 4.47 -13.03
N SER A 290 5.71 3.48 -12.19
CA SER A 290 4.73 2.55 -11.61
C SER A 290 4.85 2.59 -10.09
N LEU A 291 3.70 2.68 -9.42
CA LEU A 291 3.58 2.62 -7.97
C LEU A 291 3.52 1.17 -7.48
N GLY A 292 2.98 0.28 -8.31
CA GLY A 292 2.85 -1.15 -8.03
C GLY A 292 1.65 -1.50 -7.16
N ALA A 293 1.28 -2.79 -7.22
CA ALA A 293 0.07 -3.35 -6.60
C ALA A 293 -0.09 -3.01 -5.10
N GLU A 294 0.99 -3.07 -4.32
CA GLU A 294 0.94 -2.83 -2.87
C GLU A 294 0.59 -1.38 -2.52
N VAL A 295 1.04 -0.40 -3.33
CA VAL A 295 0.74 1.02 -3.10
C VAL A 295 -0.74 1.28 -3.43
N TRP A 296 -1.24 0.77 -4.55
CA TRP A 296 -2.65 0.84 -4.92
C TRP A 296 -3.56 0.16 -3.89
N GLN A 297 -3.13 -0.99 -3.37
CA GLN A 297 -3.85 -1.69 -2.30
C GLN A 297 -3.93 -0.83 -1.05
N ALA A 298 -2.81 -0.23 -0.63
CA ALA A 298 -2.78 0.66 0.53
C ALA A 298 -3.64 1.92 0.31
N LEU A 299 -3.60 2.52 -0.89
CA LEU A 299 -4.44 3.66 -1.26
C LEU A 299 -5.93 3.34 -1.34
N SER A 300 -6.32 2.06 -1.36
CA SER A 300 -7.72 1.61 -1.40
C SER A 300 -8.27 1.18 -0.03
N ALA A 301 -7.44 1.20 1.02
CA ALA A 301 -7.82 0.78 2.37
C ALA A 301 -8.74 1.82 3.03
N ASP A 302 -9.77 1.39 3.76
CA ASP A 302 -10.71 2.31 4.41
C ASP A 302 -10.11 2.91 5.68
N CYS A 303 -10.39 4.20 5.91
CA CYS A 303 -10.09 4.88 7.16
C CYS A 303 -11.17 4.58 8.19
N LYS A 304 -10.81 4.62 9.48
CA LYS A 304 -11.79 4.56 10.56
C LYS A 304 -12.63 5.84 10.61
N GLY A 305 -13.94 5.70 10.66
CA GLY A 305 -14.89 6.81 10.73
C GLY A 305 -15.41 7.26 9.35
N PRO A 306 -16.27 8.28 9.32
CA PRO A 306 -16.95 8.69 8.09
C PRO A 306 -16.04 9.43 7.10
N ASN A 307 -14.92 10.02 7.56
CA ASN A 307 -14.00 10.74 6.67
C ASN A 307 -12.97 9.77 6.07
N GLN A 308 -13.04 9.59 4.74
CA GLN A 308 -12.16 8.69 4.00
C GLN A 308 -10.93 9.38 3.38
N HIS A 309 -10.81 10.71 3.52
CA HIS A 309 -9.68 11.53 3.05
C HIS A 309 -9.33 11.30 1.56
N VAL A 310 -10.36 11.31 0.71
CA VAL A 310 -10.22 11.02 -0.73
C VAL A 310 -9.31 12.04 -1.41
N LEU A 311 -9.45 13.33 -1.08
CA LEU A 311 -8.64 14.40 -1.66
C LEU A 311 -7.16 14.16 -1.36
N PHE A 312 -6.79 13.87 -0.11
CA PHE A 312 -5.41 13.58 0.26
C PHE A 312 -4.84 12.34 -0.46
N ARG A 313 -5.64 11.29 -0.69
CA ARG A 313 -5.20 10.12 -1.47
C ARG A 313 -4.82 10.49 -2.91
N HIS A 314 -5.53 11.43 -3.52
CA HIS A 314 -5.19 11.96 -4.83
C HIS A 314 -3.93 12.84 -4.78
N MET A 315 -3.68 13.59 -3.70
CA MET A 315 -2.41 14.28 -3.48
C MET A 315 -1.23 13.28 -3.42
N LEU A 316 -1.40 12.16 -2.71
CA LEU A 316 -0.42 11.08 -2.66
C LEU A 316 -0.18 10.47 -4.04
N LEU A 317 -1.24 10.24 -4.83
CA LEU A 317 -1.15 9.70 -6.18
C LEU A 317 -0.31 10.61 -7.08
N LYS A 318 -0.53 11.94 -7.02
CA LYS A 318 0.29 12.94 -7.71
C LYS A 318 1.74 12.92 -7.24
N LEU A 319 1.98 12.86 -5.93
CA LEU A 319 3.34 12.76 -5.37
C LEU A 319 4.08 11.51 -5.85
N GLY A 320 3.40 10.36 -5.93
CA GLY A 320 4.00 9.11 -6.39
C GLY A 320 4.35 9.12 -7.89
N LEU A 321 3.48 9.69 -8.72
CA LEU A 321 3.59 9.63 -10.18
C LEU A 321 4.38 10.79 -10.80
N CYS A 322 4.37 11.95 -10.14
CA CYS A 322 5.05 13.17 -10.61
C CYS A 322 6.26 13.54 -9.75
N GLY A 323 6.50 12.82 -8.64
CA GLY A 323 7.61 13.10 -7.74
C GLY A 323 8.98 12.89 -8.39
N ALA A 324 9.95 13.73 -8.00
CA ALA A 324 11.29 13.78 -8.58
C ALA A 324 12.08 12.46 -8.51
N THR A 325 11.71 11.53 -7.62
CA THR A 325 12.39 10.23 -7.46
C THR A 325 11.40 9.06 -7.38
N ASP A 326 11.83 7.85 -7.72
CA ASP A 326 11.01 6.62 -7.58
C ASP A 326 10.62 6.31 -6.11
N LYS A 327 11.27 6.97 -5.14
CA LYS A 327 11.01 6.81 -3.70
C LYS A 327 10.18 7.94 -3.11
N SER A 328 9.54 8.75 -3.95
CA SER A 328 8.74 9.90 -3.51
C SER A 328 7.55 9.47 -2.66
N LEU A 329 6.98 8.30 -2.95
CA LEU A 329 5.94 7.66 -2.16
C LEU A 329 6.27 6.18 -1.94
N THR A 330 6.07 5.69 -0.71
CA THR A 330 6.24 4.26 -0.37
C THR A 330 4.95 3.69 0.24
N VAL A 331 4.81 2.37 0.23
CA VAL A 331 3.68 1.67 0.88
C VAL A 331 3.57 2.03 2.36
N THR A 332 4.70 2.21 3.05
CA THR A 332 4.74 2.60 4.46
C THR A 332 4.22 4.02 4.67
N ASP A 333 4.52 4.94 3.76
CA ASP A 333 4.01 6.32 3.82
C ASP A 333 2.47 6.32 3.76
N VAL A 334 1.89 5.59 2.79
CA VAL A 334 0.44 5.46 2.62
C VAL A 334 -0.22 4.78 3.84
N LYS A 335 0.34 3.65 4.30
CA LYS A 335 -0.22 2.95 5.46
C LYS A 335 -0.17 3.81 6.72
N ARG A 336 0.91 4.56 6.94
CA ARG A 336 1.04 5.46 8.08
C ARG A 336 0.06 6.62 7.99
N SER A 337 -0.13 7.22 6.82
CA SER A 337 -1.06 8.33 6.66
C SER A 337 -2.50 7.94 6.99
N LEU A 338 -2.91 6.71 6.66
CA LEU A 338 -4.27 6.22 6.93
C LEU A 338 -4.50 5.63 8.34
N THR A 339 -3.46 5.50 9.17
CA THR A 339 -3.57 4.83 10.48
C THR A 339 -3.07 5.64 11.67
N ALA A 340 -2.07 6.52 11.47
CA ALA A 340 -1.44 7.28 12.54
C ALA A 340 -2.24 8.56 12.84
N LYS A 341 -2.68 8.73 14.10
CA LYS A 341 -3.53 9.86 14.51
C LYS A 341 -2.90 11.24 14.25
N ASP A 342 -1.59 11.38 14.49
CA ASP A 342 -0.85 12.62 14.27
C ASP A 342 -0.73 13.00 12.79
N VAL A 343 -0.74 12.01 11.90
CA VAL A 343 -0.69 12.23 10.45
C VAL A 343 -2.09 12.53 9.92
N MET A 344 -3.12 11.80 10.38
CA MET A 344 -4.52 12.05 9.98
C MET A 344 -4.99 13.47 10.32
N ALA A 345 -4.59 14.03 11.46
CA ALA A 345 -4.91 15.43 11.80
C ALA A 345 -4.32 16.42 10.77
N ARG A 346 -3.05 16.24 10.40
CA ARG A 346 -2.36 17.06 9.40
C ARG A 346 -2.90 16.85 7.98
N MET A 347 -3.40 15.65 7.67
CA MET A 347 -4.11 15.39 6.42
C MET A 347 -5.41 16.18 6.34
N GLY A 348 -6.22 16.17 7.40
CA GLY A 348 -7.45 16.95 7.47
C GLY A 348 -7.21 18.46 7.33
N GLU A 349 -6.13 18.96 7.96
CA GLU A 349 -5.66 20.34 7.77
C GLU A 349 -5.30 20.62 6.30
N ALA A 350 -4.50 19.76 5.67
CA ALA A 350 -4.12 19.92 4.26
C ALA A 350 -5.32 19.93 3.31
N GLU A 351 -6.30 19.06 3.52
CA GLU A 351 -7.54 19.05 2.73
C GLU A 351 -8.35 20.34 2.93
N THR A 352 -8.43 20.84 4.16
CA THR A 352 -9.15 22.08 4.49
C THR A 352 -8.51 23.28 3.82
N VAL A 353 -7.19 23.46 3.99
CA VAL A 353 -6.43 24.56 3.37
C VAL A 353 -6.51 24.47 1.84
N PHE A 354 -6.43 23.27 1.27
CA PHE A 354 -6.52 23.10 -0.18
C PHE A 354 -7.91 23.46 -0.73
N LEU A 355 -8.99 23.09 -0.05
CA LEU A 355 -10.35 23.48 -0.46
C LEU A 355 -10.56 24.99 -0.40
N GLU A 356 -9.94 25.68 0.57
CA GLU A 356 -9.96 27.14 0.65
C GLU A 356 -9.12 27.77 -0.47
N LEU A 357 -7.93 27.23 -0.74
CA LEU A 357 -7.08 27.62 -1.87
C LEU A 357 -7.82 27.50 -3.21
N GLN A 358 -8.57 26.41 -3.41
CA GLN A 358 -9.40 26.23 -4.60
C GLN A 358 -10.47 27.31 -4.74
N LYS A 359 -11.06 27.78 -3.63
CA LYS A 359 -12.04 28.87 -3.64
C LYS A 359 -11.39 30.21 -3.99
N LEU A 360 -10.21 30.50 -3.45
CA LEU A 360 -9.50 31.75 -3.70
C LEU A 360 -9.00 31.88 -5.14
N LEU A 361 -8.73 30.75 -5.81
CA LEU A 361 -8.36 30.72 -7.22
C LEU A 361 -9.58 30.69 -8.17
N GLN A 362 -10.81 30.75 -7.66
CA GLN A 362 -12.00 30.87 -8.51
C GLN A 362 -11.96 32.19 -9.31
N GLY A 363 -12.12 32.10 -10.63
CA GLY A 363 -12.10 33.26 -11.53
C GLY A 363 -10.74 33.57 -12.15
N GLN A 364 -9.66 32.88 -11.74
CA GLN A 364 -8.38 32.91 -12.45
C GLN A 364 -8.43 32.07 -13.72
N ASN A 365 -7.41 32.19 -14.58
CA ASN A 365 -7.26 31.31 -15.73
C ASN A 365 -7.26 29.84 -15.27
N ALA A 366 -8.28 29.08 -15.71
CA ALA A 366 -8.55 27.75 -15.20
C ALA A 366 -7.38 26.77 -15.39
N GLU A 367 -6.67 26.86 -16.52
CA GLU A 367 -5.56 25.96 -16.84
C GLU A 367 -4.34 26.23 -15.96
N SER A 368 -3.96 27.51 -15.83
CA SER A 368 -2.83 27.92 -14.99
C SER A 368 -3.11 27.60 -13.52
N ALA A 369 -4.33 27.85 -13.05
CA ALA A 369 -4.77 27.54 -11.69
C ALA A 369 -4.72 26.03 -11.40
N GLU A 370 -5.19 25.17 -12.32
CA GLU A 370 -5.15 23.73 -12.14
C GLU A 370 -3.71 23.17 -12.06
N ALA A 371 -2.79 23.68 -12.88
CA ALA A 371 -1.38 23.28 -12.84
C ALA A 371 -0.73 23.68 -11.51
N ALA A 372 -0.96 24.91 -11.04
CA ALA A 372 -0.43 25.39 -9.77
C ALA A 372 -1.01 24.63 -8.57
N LEU A 373 -2.31 24.34 -8.59
CA LEU A 373 -2.99 23.51 -7.59
C LEU A 373 -2.37 22.11 -7.53
N GLY A 374 -2.12 21.47 -8.67
CA GLY A 374 -1.52 20.13 -8.71
C GLY A 374 -0.09 20.09 -8.16
N LEU A 375 0.72 21.13 -8.41
CA LEU A 375 2.04 21.28 -7.78
C LEU A 375 1.92 21.48 -6.27
N CYS A 376 0.96 22.30 -5.84
CA CYS A 376 0.69 22.54 -4.41
C CYS A 376 0.27 21.25 -3.69
N GLU A 377 -0.53 20.38 -4.30
CA GLU A 377 -0.92 19.07 -3.74
C GLU A 377 0.29 18.17 -3.47
N ILE A 378 1.25 18.13 -4.41
CA ILE A 378 2.49 17.36 -4.25
C ILE A 378 3.29 17.88 -3.06
N GLN A 379 3.41 19.20 -2.94
CA GLN A 379 4.15 19.86 -1.86
C GLN A 379 3.47 19.65 -0.50
N MET A 380 2.15 19.84 -0.42
CA MET A 380 1.36 19.57 0.80
C MET A 380 1.48 18.11 1.24
N ALA A 381 1.39 17.15 0.31
CA ALA A 381 1.58 15.73 0.62
C ALA A 381 3.00 15.46 1.17
N ALA A 382 4.03 16.07 0.56
CA ALA A 382 5.41 15.94 1.03
C ALA A 382 5.60 16.55 2.44
N VAL A 383 4.97 17.68 2.76
CA VAL A 383 4.99 18.31 4.10
C VAL A 383 4.32 17.39 5.12
N VAL A 384 3.11 16.89 4.84
CA VAL A 384 2.39 15.99 5.75
C VAL A 384 3.20 14.73 6.04
N LEU A 385 3.83 14.16 5.01
CA LEU A 385 4.72 12.99 5.12
C LEU A 385 6.12 13.32 5.67
N GLN A 386 6.43 14.59 5.95
CA GLN A 386 7.72 15.07 6.47
C GLN A 386 8.91 14.75 5.55
N LYS A 387 8.70 14.78 4.23
CA LYS A 387 9.72 14.47 3.22
C LYS A 387 10.50 15.73 2.83
N LYS A 388 11.34 16.24 3.74
CA LYS A 388 12.14 17.48 3.56
C LYS A 388 13.05 17.52 2.31
N LYS A 389 13.31 16.38 1.67
CA LYS A 389 14.08 16.32 0.41
C LYS A 389 13.23 16.54 -0.85
N LEU A 390 11.91 16.49 -0.72
CA LEU A 390 10.95 16.60 -1.82
C LEU A 390 10.16 17.92 -1.77
N THR A 391 10.27 18.66 -0.67
CA THR A 391 9.64 19.96 -0.49
C THR A 391 10.59 20.92 0.20
N GLN A 392 10.54 22.18 -0.21
CA GLN A 392 11.25 23.29 0.43
C GLN A 392 10.45 23.93 1.57
N PHE A 393 9.20 23.52 1.77
CA PHE A 393 8.29 24.09 2.74
C PHE A 393 8.31 23.28 4.04
N ASP A 394 8.23 23.97 5.16
CA ASP A 394 8.08 23.34 6.48
C ASP A 394 6.60 23.19 6.87
N THR A 395 5.70 23.99 6.28
CA THR A 395 4.26 23.98 6.60
C THR A 395 3.36 23.93 5.37
N ILE A 396 2.13 23.45 5.57
CA ILE A 396 1.09 23.38 4.53
C ILE A 396 0.74 24.79 4.02
N HIS A 397 0.68 25.78 4.93
CA HIS A 397 0.38 27.17 4.62
C HIS A 397 1.44 27.81 3.72
N GLN A 398 2.73 27.56 3.94
CA GLN A 398 3.80 28.05 3.07
C GLN A 398 3.65 27.52 1.62
N SER A 399 3.25 26.26 1.46
CA SER A 399 2.95 25.70 0.14
C SER A 399 1.76 26.38 -0.53
N ALA A 400 0.69 26.65 0.23
CA ALA A 400 -0.50 27.35 -0.28
C ALA A 400 -0.20 28.81 -0.64
N GLU A 401 0.59 29.50 0.19
CA GLU A 401 1.07 30.87 -0.04
C GLU A 401 1.87 30.99 -1.33
N LYS A 402 2.80 30.06 -1.56
CA LYS A 402 3.56 30.06 -2.81
C LYS A 402 2.64 29.92 -4.02
N CYS A 403 1.60 29.08 -3.92
CA CYS A 403 0.61 28.89 -4.98
C CYS A 403 -0.17 30.19 -5.25
N LEU A 404 -0.67 30.88 -4.22
CA LEU A 404 -1.37 32.16 -4.38
C LEU A 404 -0.48 33.27 -4.94
N GLY A 405 0.78 33.33 -4.49
CA GLY A 405 1.77 34.29 -4.95
C GLY A 405 2.03 34.21 -6.46
N ASP A 406 1.94 33.01 -7.05
CA ASP A 406 2.08 32.81 -8.51
C ASP A 406 0.95 33.46 -9.33
N PHE A 407 -0.18 33.80 -8.68
CA PHE A 407 -1.29 34.54 -9.28
C PHE A 407 -1.39 35.99 -8.78
N GLY A 408 -0.41 36.47 -8.02
CA GLY A 408 -0.46 37.80 -7.39
C GLY A 408 -1.62 37.95 -6.40
N ILE A 409 -2.17 36.84 -5.90
CA ILE A 409 -3.26 36.86 -4.91
C ILE A 409 -2.63 36.98 -3.53
N ALA A 410 -3.05 37.99 -2.79
CA ALA A 410 -2.63 38.15 -1.40
C ALA A 410 -3.10 36.93 -0.60
N SER A 411 -2.15 36.22 0.00
CA SER A 411 -2.49 35.11 0.86
C SER A 411 -3.11 35.60 2.16
N PRO A 412 -4.26 35.04 2.59
CA PRO A 412 -4.79 35.31 3.93
C PRO A 412 -3.92 34.69 5.03
N TRP A 413 -2.92 33.89 4.66
CA TRP A 413 -2.05 33.14 5.57
C TRP A 413 -0.64 33.74 5.71
N SER A 414 -0.25 34.73 4.89
CA SER A 414 1.16 35.21 4.81
C SER A 414 1.55 36.37 5.74
N LEU A 415 2.85 36.39 6.04
CA LEU A 415 3.64 37.30 6.87
C LEU A 415 4.21 38.50 6.06
N ARG A 416 4.25 39.71 6.68
CA ARG A 416 4.88 40.98 6.24
C ARG A 416 4.83 41.34 4.76
N MET A 417 3.79 42.08 4.35
CA MET A 417 3.74 42.77 3.05
C MET A 417 4.47 44.12 3.13
N PHE A 418 5.18 44.52 2.08
CA PHE A 418 5.82 45.83 1.96
C PHE A 418 5.34 46.54 0.68
N ASN A 419 5.30 47.87 0.67
CA ASN A 419 4.97 48.69 -0.49
C ASN A 419 6.18 48.85 -1.43
N GLU A 420 5.99 49.50 -2.57
CA GLU A 420 7.05 49.72 -3.58
C GLU A 420 8.27 50.50 -3.07
N GLN A 421 8.15 51.23 -1.95
CA GLN A 421 9.26 51.92 -1.28
C GLN A 421 9.90 51.09 -0.15
N GLY A 422 9.50 49.82 0.03
CA GLY A 422 10.00 48.93 1.08
C GLY A 422 9.39 49.16 2.47
N GLY A 423 8.29 49.92 2.56
CA GLY A 423 7.57 50.18 3.81
C GLY A 423 6.52 49.11 4.10
N LEU A 424 6.48 48.58 5.33
CA LEU A 424 5.55 47.51 5.71
C LEU A 424 4.08 47.96 5.59
N VAL A 425 3.21 47.09 5.06
CA VAL A 425 1.79 47.32 4.78
C VAL A 425 0.88 46.49 5.70
N THR A 426 1.33 45.33 6.21
CA THR A 426 0.54 44.48 7.12
C THR A 426 1.01 44.55 8.58
N SER A 427 0.11 44.28 9.54
CA SER A 427 0.37 44.31 11.00
C SER A 427 1.21 43.15 11.55
N SER A 428 1.74 42.35 10.65
CA SER A 428 2.50 41.12 10.87
C SER A 428 3.64 41.24 11.90
N ARG A 429 4.31 42.39 12.01
CA ARG A 429 5.37 42.62 13.03
C ARG A 429 4.91 42.38 14.47
N VAL A 430 3.67 42.76 14.76
CA VAL A 430 3.10 42.65 16.12
C VAL A 430 2.47 41.27 16.31
N SER A 431 1.90 40.67 15.25
CA SER A 431 1.38 39.30 15.33
C SER A 431 2.46 38.23 15.47
N ASP A 432 3.65 38.42 14.88
CA ASP A 432 4.80 37.51 15.02
C ASP A 432 5.25 37.35 16.48
N LEU A 433 5.01 38.39 17.28
CA LEU A 433 5.34 38.43 18.70
C LEU A 433 4.23 37.84 19.58
N GLY A 434 3.23 37.21 18.95
CA GLY A 434 2.14 36.51 19.61
C GLY A 434 0.96 37.42 20.00
N PHE A 435 0.87 38.66 19.50
CA PHE A 435 -0.25 39.55 19.79
C PHE A 435 -1.36 39.48 18.73
N ALA A 436 -2.62 39.50 19.15
CA ALA A 436 -3.77 39.45 18.23
C ALA A 436 -4.84 40.49 18.60
N VAL A 437 -5.68 40.85 17.64
CA VAL A 437 -6.89 41.65 17.90
C VAL A 437 -7.79 40.89 18.89
N GLY A 438 -8.29 41.60 19.91
CA GLY A 438 -9.04 41.06 21.04
C GLY A 438 -8.19 40.70 22.26
N MET A 439 -6.85 40.67 22.13
CA MET A 439 -5.96 40.32 23.23
C MET A 439 -5.84 41.47 24.24
N LYS A 440 -5.86 41.14 25.54
CA LYS A 440 -5.53 42.08 26.60
C LYS A 440 -4.02 42.19 26.74
N VAL A 441 -3.51 43.41 26.81
CA VAL A 441 -2.09 43.73 26.88
C VAL A 441 -1.83 44.77 27.95
N VAL A 442 -0.61 44.77 28.47
CA VAL A 442 -0.16 45.73 29.48
C VAL A 442 1.16 46.37 29.07
N ARG A 443 1.25 47.69 29.22
CA ARG A 443 2.47 48.46 28.94
C ARG A 443 3.42 48.35 30.13
N LYS A 444 4.66 47.90 29.89
CA LYS A 444 5.65 47.64 30.95
C LYS A 444 6.15 48.89 31.69
N ALA A 445 5.99 50.07 31.10
CA ALA A 445 6.53 51.32 31.68
C ALA A 445 5.70 51.83 32.85
N ASP A 446 4.38 51.61 32.82
CA ASP A 446 3.42 52.21 33.74
C ASP A 446 2.25 51.27 34.08
N ASP A 447 2.35 50.00 33.70
CA ASP A 447 1.35 48.95 33.88
C ASP A 447 -0.05 49.32 33.33
N GLN A 448 -0.10 50.20 32.32
CA GLN A 448 -1.35 50.58 31.68
C GLN A 448 -1.95 49.39 30.90
N GLU A 449 -3.16 48.99 31.26
CA GLU A 449 -3.89 47.89 30.64
C GLU A 449 -4.78 48.36 29.47
N GLY A 450 -4.87 47.53 28.43
CA GLY A 450 -5.80 47.75 27.32
C GLY A 450 -6.05 46.50 26.49
N THR A 451 -7.06 46.57 25.64
CA THR A 451 -7.40 45.51 24.68
C THR A 451 -7.06 45.96 23.27
N ILE A 452 -6.37 45.12 22.50
CA ILE A 452 -6.09 45.39 21.09
C ILE A 452 -7.40 45.36 20.32
N MET A 453 -7.78 46.48 19.71
CA MET A 453 -9.01 46.60 18.91
C MET A 453 -8.72 46.51 17.42
N GLU A 454 -7.57 47.04 16.97
CA GLU A 454 -7.15 47.01 15.58
C GLU A 454 -5.62 47.08 15.50
N MET A 455 -5.04 46.47 14.48
CA MET A 455 -3.60 46.46 14.23
C MET A 455 -3.32 46.83 12.77
N SER A 456 -2.44 47.80 12.56
CA SER A 456 -1.87 48.17 11.26
C SER A 456 -0.36 47.93 11.24
N ALA A 457 0.28 48.23 10.11
CA ALA A 457 1.73 48.08 9.97
C ALA A 457 2.54 48.95 10.95
N ASP A 458 2.05 50.15 11.25
CA ASP A 458 2.74 51.19 12.01
C ASP A 458 2.11 51.47 13.39
N LYS A 459 0.83 51.11 13.58
CA LYS A 459 0.07 51.42 14.78
C LYS A 459 -0.77 50.24 15.28
N VAL A 460 -1.06 50.27 16.57
CA VAL A 460 -1.97 49.38 17.27
C VAL A 460 -3.00 50.25 17.99
N ARG A 461 -4.28 50.12 17.65
CA ARG A 461 -5.38 50.79 18.37
C ARG A 461 -5.80 49.94 19.57
N LEU A 462 -5.75 50.55 20.74
CA LEU A 462 -6.02 49.93 22.03
C LEU A 462 -7.23 50.60 22.66
N LYS A 463 -8.15 49.81 23.22
CA LYS A 463 -9.13 50.33 24.17
C LYS A 463 -8.56 50.18 25.58
N LEU A 464 -8.24 51.30 26.22
CA LEU A 464 -7.69 51.28 27.58
C LEU A 464 -8.82 51.10 28.61
N SER A 465 -8.44 50.90 29.88
CA SER A 465 -9.36 50.68 31.01
C SER A 465 -10.35 51.83 31.26
N ASP A 466 -10.05 53.04 30.78
CA ASP A 466 -10.95 54.20 30.79
C ASP A 466 -12.06 54.14 29.72
N GLY A 467 -12.06 53.08 28.89
CA GLY A 467 -13.04 52.84 27.83
C GLY A 467 -12.78 53.61 26.54
N LYS A 468 -11.75 54.46 26.48
CA LYS A 468 -11.40 55.26 25.29
C LYS A 468 -10.41 54.52 24.40
N LEU A 469 -10.40 54.89 23.12
CA LEU A 469 -9.50 54.35 22.12
C LEU A 469 -8.23 55.20 22.02
N TYR A 470 -7.08 54.56 22.04
CA TYR A 470 -5.76 55.17 21.94
C TYR A 470 -4.93 54.47 20.86
N GLU A 471 -3.99 55.20 20.27
CA GLU A 471 -3.04 54.65 19.29
C GLU A 471 -1.65 54.50 19.94
N ALA A 472 -1.10 53.30 19.86
CA ALA A 472 0.29 53.01 20.19
C ALA A 472 1.05 52.63 18.91
N SER A 473 2.36 52.90 18.85
CA SER A 473 3.15 52.48 17.68
C SER A 473 3.40 50.97 17.70
N SER A 474 3.37 50.32 16.54
CA SER A 474 3.75 48.92 16.37
C SER A 474 5.20 48.67 16.83
N GLU A 475 6.08 49.66 16.65
CA GLU A 475 7.46 49.63 17.15
C GLU A 475 7.54 49.46 18.68
N SER A 476 6.61 50.06 19.43
CA SER A 476 6.55 49.91 20.88
C SER A 476 6.27 48.46 21.31
N PHE A 477 5.49 47.70 20.53
CA PHE A 477 5.25 46.27 20.77
C PHE A 477 6.48 45.44 20.39
N VAL A 478 7.13 45.79 19.27
CA VAL A 478 8.33 45.09 18.79
C VAL A 478 9.50 45.20 19.74
N GLN A 479 9.68 46.37 20.37
CA GLN A 479 10.70 46.58 21.40
C GLN A 479 10.34 45.95 22.75
N GLY A 480 9.27 45.15 22.80
CA GLY A 480 8.83 44.45 24.00
C GLY A 480 8.37 45.38 25.12
N ARG A 481 7.93 46.61 24.81
CA ARG A 481 7.37 47.54 25.81
C ARG A 481 5.94 47.19 26.21
N TRP A 482 5.30 46.31 25.45
CA TRP A 482 4.01 45.70 25.77
C TRP A 482 4.19 44.20 25.97
N LYS A 483 3.37 43.60 26.82
CA LYS A 483 3.30 42.15 27.02
C LYS A 483 1.83 41.73 27.10
N GLU A 484 1.55 40.47 26.80
CA GLU A 484 0.23 39.90 27.05
C GLU A 484 -0.14 40.11 28.52
N TYR A 485 -1.34 40.64 28.75
CA TYR A 485 -1.89 40.76 30.09
C TYR A 485 -2.37 39.37 30.52
N VAL A 486 -1.42 38.59 31.02
CA VAL A 486 -1.73 37.40 31.78
C VAL A 486 -2.17 37.87 33.15
N VAL A 487 -3.46 37.73 33.44
CA VAL A 487 -3.97 37.89 34.81
C VAL A 487 -3.14 36.96 35.68
N LYS A 488 -2.22 37.50 36.49
CA LYS A 488 -1.62 36.71 37.55
C LYS A 488 -2.77 36.41 38.49
N PRO A 489 -3.26 35.16 38.59
CA PRO A 489 -4.26 34.86 39.59
C PRO A 489 -3.68 35.29 40.93
N GLU A 490 -4.45 36.04 41.73
CA GLU A 490 -4.07 36.27 43.13
C GLU A 490 -3.69 34.92 43.75
N PRO A 491 -2.73 34.84 44.68
CA PRO A 491 -2.46 33.62 45.41
C PRO A 491 -3.76 33.11 46.02
N VAL A 492 -4.41 32.17 45.35
CA VAL A 492 -5.65 31.60 45.84
C VAL A 492 -5.21 30.70 46.97
N LEU A 493 -5.43 31.15 48.20
CA LEU A 493 -5.37 30.28 49.35
C LEU A 493 -6.33 29.12 49.07
N CYS A 494 -5.79 27.94 48.74
CA CYS A 494 -6.58 26.73 48.60
C CYS A 494 -6.99 26.29 50.01
N LYS A 495 -8.00 26.98 50.56
CA LYS A 495 -8.50 26.79 51.93
C LYS A 495 -8.84 25.32 52.20
N ASP A 496 -9.26 24.61 51.15
CA ASP A 496 -9.63 23.21 51.20
C ASP A 496 -8.70 22.30 50.38
N TRP A 497 -7.38 22.53 50.37
CA TRP A 497 -6.45 21.67 49.61
C TRP A 497 -6.54 20.19 50.02
N LEU A 498 -6.97 19.91 51.26
CA LEU A 498 -7.33 18.58 51.75
C LEU A 498 -8.44 17.90 50.93
N ASN A 499 -9.22 18.63 50.13
CA ASN A 499 -10.16 18.07 49.13
C ASN A 499 -9.47 17.43 47.93
N PHE A 500 -8.19 17.71 47.72
CA PHE A 500 -7.36 17.12 46.67
C PHE A 500 -6.29 16.16 47.25
N SER A 501 -6.47 15.73 48.49
CA SER A 501 -5.57 14.78 49.16
C SER A 501 -5.62 13.38 48.49
N PRO A 502 -4.57 12.55 48.66
CA PRO A 502 -4.51 11.23 48.04
C PRO A 502 -5.75 10.33 48.27
N PRO A 503 -6.41 10.31 49.44
CA PRO A 503 -7.66 9.56 49.65
C PRO A 503 -8.88 10.06 48.85
N LYS A 504 -8.79 11.21 48.19
CA LYS A 504 -9.83 11.78 47.33
C LYS A 504 -9.46 11.70 45.84
N SER A 505 -8.26 11.25 45.50
CA SER A 505 -7.83 11.00 44.12
C SER A 505 -8.22 9.57 43.69
N GLU A 506 -9.17 9.44 42.77
CA GLU A 506 -9.59 8.13 42.24
C GLU A 506 -8.42 7.37 41.61
N GLU A 507 -7.54 8.05 40.87
CA GLU A 507 -6.35 7.45 40.26
C GLU A 507 -5.38 6.87 41.31
N PHE A 508 -5.14 7.62 42.38
CA PHE A 508 -4.27 7.17 43.48
C PHE A 508 -4.87 5.96 44.21
N ILE A 509 -6.17 5.99 44.49
CA ILE A 509 -6.89 4.88 45.11
C ILE A 509 -6.86 3.64 44.21
N ILE A 510 -7.06 3.78 42.90
CA ILE A 510 -6.93 2.68 41.94
C ILE A 510 -5.51 2.09 41.98
N ALA A 511 -4.47 2.93 42.06
CA ALA A 511 -3.09 2.47 42.19
C ALA A 511 -2.85 1.66 43.47
N VAL A 512 -3.40 2.10 44.61
CA VAL A 512 -3.36 1.36 45.89
C VAL A 512 -4.03 -0.02 45.75
N VAL A 513 -5.21 -0.07 45.12
CA VAL A 513 -5.93 -1.33 44.89
C VAL A 513 -5.16 -2.27 43.97
N LYS A 514 -4.51 -1.74 42.90
CA LYS A 514 -3.61 -2.55 42.07
C LYS A 514 -2.45 -3.12 42.90
N GLY A 515 -1.89 -2.33 43.82
CA GLY A 515 -0.88 -2.79 44.78
C GLY A 515 -1.34 -3.98 45.63
N LEU A 516 -2.57 -3.93 46.16
CA LEU A 516 -3.18 -5.04 46.91
C LEU A 516 -3.33 -6.31 46.07
N VAL A 517 -3.69 -6.17 44.79
CA VAL A 517 -3.78 -7.30 43.84
C VAL A 517 -2.39 -7.91 43.61
N PHE A 518 -1.35 -7.08 43.41
CA PHE A 518 0.02 -7.57 43.27
C PHE A 518 0.50 -8.32 44.52
N GLN A 519 0.26 -7.77 45.71
CA GLN A 519 0.62 -8.42 46.98
C GLN A 519 -0.13 -9.75 47.17
N SER A 520 -1.41 -9.80 46.79
CA SER A 520 -2.20 -11.04 46.84
C SER A 520 -1.67 -12.09 45.86
N MET A 521 -1.25 -11.68 44.65
CA MET A 521 -0.65 -12.59 43.66
C MET A 521 0.66 -13.16 44.18
N TRP A 522 1.48 -12.34 44.84
CA TRP A 522 2.72 -12.76 45.49
C TRP A 522 2.46 -13.84 46.55
N HIS A 523 1.57 -13.57 47.51
CA HIS A 523 1.23 -14.54 48.56
C HIS A 523 0.62 -15.83 48.00
N GLN A 524 -0.28 -15.74 47.01
CA GLN A 524 -0.87 -16.92 46.38
C GLN A 524 0.21 -17.75 45.66
N TYR A 525 1.14 -17.10 44.97
CA TYR A 525 2.24 -17.78 44.30
C TYR A 525 3.16 -18.49 45.28
N GLU A 526 3.59 -17.83 46.36
CA GLU A 526 4.43 -18.47 47.39
C GLU A 526 3.77 -19.69 48.02
N ASN A 527 2.45 -19.67 48.21
CA ASN A 527 1.69 -20.78 48.80
C ASN A 527 1.44 -21.95 47.83
N LEU A 528 1.37 -21.69 46.52
CA LEU A 528 1.01 -22.69 45.50
C LEU A 528 2.15 -23.01 44.52
N LYS A 529 3.36 -22.47 44.73
CA LYS A 529 4.50 -22.72 43.85
C LYS A 529 4.78 -24.22 43.81
N ASN A 530 4.97 -24.71 42.59
CA ASN A 530 5.17 -26.13 42.33
C ASN A 530 6.11 -26.29 41.14
N GLU A 531 7.17 -27.06 41.35
CA GLU A 531 8.25 -27.27 40.37
C GLU A 531 8.05 -28.54 39.52
N LYS A 532 6.97 -29.30 39.77
CA LYS A 532 6.69 -30.58 39.11
C LYS A 532 6.03 -30.42 37.73
N PHE A 533 6.48 -29.45 36.95
CA PHE A 533 6.04 -29.23 35.57
C PHE A 533 7.23 -29.22 34.61
N ASP A 534 6.99 -29.70 33.40
CA ASP A 534 7.83 -29.40 32.23
C ASP A 534 7.13 -28.34 31.39
N VAL A 535 7.83 -27.22 31.18
CA VAL A 535 7.32 -26.06 30.43
C VAL A 535 8.03 -25.99 29.09
N PHE A 536 7.29 -26.21 28.01
CA PHE A 536 7.78 -26.16 26.64
C PHE A 536 7.41 -24.82 26.01
N LEU A 537 8.40 -24.13 25.43
CA LEU A 537 8.20 -22.85 24.74
C LEU A 537 8.23 -22.97 23.21
N LYS A 538 8.86 -24.02 22.67
CA LYS A 538 9.06 -24.28 21.23
C LYS A 538 9.02 -25.79 20.97
N PRO A 539 8.52 -26.27 19.81
CA PRO A 539 7.92 -25.49 18.71
C PRO A 539 6.50 -24.98 19.01
N SER A 540 5.86 -25.51 20.05
CA SER A 540 4.58 -25.04 20.59
C SER A 540 4.69 -24.83 22.09
N LYS A 541 3.84 -23.96 22.64
CA LYS A 541 3.70 -23.80 24.09
C LYS A 541 2.94 -25.02 24.63
N ASP A 542 3.51 -25.65 25.65
CA ASP A 542 2.87 -26.76 26.36
C ASP A 542 3.35 -26.81 27.80
N VAL A 543 2.50 -27.30 28.70
CA VAL A 543 2.85 -27.51 30.11
C VAL A 543 2.42 -28.91 30.48
N GLN A 544 3.36 -29.75 30.89
CA GLN A 544 3.11 -31.14 31.24
C GLN A 544 3.45 -31.40 32.71
N VAL A 545 2.69 -32.28 33.36
CA VAL A 545 2.95 -32.65 34.76
C VAL A 545 4.04 -33.72 34.87
N LYS A 546 4.91 -33.64 35.88
CA LYS A 546 5.96 -34.65 36.14
C LYS A 546 5.50 -35.82 37.00
N SER A 547 4.37 -35.69 37.68
CA SER A 547 3.85 -36.66 38.64
C SER A 547 2.33 -36.78 38.54
N THR A 548 1.80 -37.89 39.04
CA THR A 548 0.36 -38.15 39.09
C THR A 548 -0.34 -37.19 40.07
N TYR A 549 -1.47 -36.63 39.65
CA TYR A 549 -2.35 -35.81 40.48
C TYR A 549 -3.76 -36.40 40.49
N ASN A 550 -4.30 -36.65 41.69
CA ASN A 550 -5.72 -36.94 41.86
C ASN A 550 -6.57 -35.70 41.55
N VAL A 551 -7.87 -35.90 41.30
CA VAL A 551 -8.81 -34.80 41.04
C VAL A 551 -8.72 -33.75 42.16
N HIS A 552 -8.65 -32.47 41.78
CA HIS A 552 -8.51 -31.29 42.66
C HIS A 552 -7.22 -31.19 43.50
N SER A 553 -6.26 -32.09 43.32
CA SER A 553 -4.99 -32.05 44.06
C SER A 553 -3.96 -31.10 43.45
N LEU A 554 -4.02 -30.83 42.15
CA LEU A 554 -3.18 -29.84 41.48
C LEU A 554 -3.83 -28.45 41.61
N LYS A 555 -3.07 -27.48 42.09
CA LYS A 555 -3.46 -26.06 42.16
C LYS A 555 -2.35 -25.20 41.56
N LEU A 556 -2.73 -24.21 40.75
CA LEU A 556 -1.82 -23.27 40.09
C LEU A 556 -2.18 -21.84 40.50
N ALA A 557 -1.16 -21.09 40.93
CA ALA A 557 -1.29 -19.66 41.24
C ALA A 557 -1.33 -18.78 39.99
N ILE A 558 -2.03 -17.66 40.13
CA ILE A 558 -2.08 -16.60 39.13
C ILE A 558 -1.05 -15.53 39.51
N ALA A 559 -0.08 -15.30 38.65
CA ALA A 559 0.88 -14.21 38.80
C ALA A 559 1.16 -13.58 37.43
N SER A 560 1.11 -12.26 37.36
CA SER A 560 1.41 -11.49 36.15
C SER A 560 1.92 -10.10 36.54
N PRO A 561 2.88 -9.51 35.81
CA PRO A 561 3.25 -8.11 35.98
C PRO A 561 2.18 -7.12 35.47
N ARG A 562 1.05 -7.62 34.94
CA ARG A 562 0.02 -6.81 34.26
C ARG A 562 -1.32 -6.91 34.97
N VAL A 563 -1.64 -5.90 35.77
CA VAL A 563 -2.98 -5.66 36.33
C VAL A 563 -3.62 -4.51 35.56
N ASP A 564 -4.74 -4.81 34.89
CA ASP A 564 -5.50 -3.86 34.09
C ASP A 564 -6.71 -3.35 34.87
N CYS A 565 -7.09 -2.10 34.59
CA CYS A 565 -8.25 -1.44 35.18
C CYS A 565 -9.01 -0.75 34.05
N ARG A 566 -10.28 -1.11 33.86
CA ARG A 566 -11.14 -0.61 32.78
C ARG A 566 -12.49 -0.21 33.33
N LEU A 567 -13.23 0.65 32.66
CA LEU A 567 -14.61 0.95 33.07
C LEU A 567 -15.48 -0.32 33.01
N VAL A 568 -16.50 -0.42 33.86
CA VAL A 568 -17.34 -1.64 33.99
C VAL A 568 -17.97 -2.11 32.66
N ASN A 569 -18.18 -1.18 31.71
CA ASN A 569 -18.81 -1.48 30.41
C ASN A 569 -17.80 -1.79 29.29
N GLU A 570 -16.50 -1.66 29.53
CA GLU A 570 -15.48 -1.93 28.52
C GLU A 570 -15.21 -3.44 28.39
N THR A 571 -15.08 -3.91 27.14
CA THR A 571 -14.74 -5.30 26.85
C THR A 571 -13.35 -5.65 27.38
N LEU A 572 -13.24 -6.75 28.11
CA LEU A 572 -11.98 -7.25 28.65
C LEU A 572 -11.10 -7.87 27.54
N PRO A 573 -9.77 -7.72 27.61
CA PRO A 573 -8.86 -8.36 26.66
C PRO A 573 -8.99 -9.89 26.66
N PRO A 574 -8.74 -10.56 25.51
CA PRO A 574 -8.75 -12.01 25.44
C PRO A 574 -7.83 -12.66 26.47
N GLY A 575 -8.38 -13.58 27.26
CA GLY A 575 -7.67 -14.32 28.30
C GLY A 575 -7.41 -13.56 29.60
N ALA A 576 -7.92 -12.34 29.75
CA ALA A 576 -7.92 -11.61 31.02
C ALA A 576 -8.73 -12.36 32.08
N LEU A 577 -8.23 -12.38 33.31
CA LEU A 577 -8.91 -12.95 34.47
C LEU A 577 -9.44 -11.82 35.34
N GLN A 578 -10.76 -11.61 35.30
CA GLN A 578 -11.42 -10.63 36.15
C GLN A 578 -11.26 -11.03 37.61
N VAL A 579 -10.67 -10.12 38.38
CA VAL A 579 -10.49 -10.26 39.82
C VAL A 579 -11.73 -9.72 40.51
N GLY A 580 -12.10 -8.47 40.27
CA GLY A 580 -13.23 -7.85 40.96
C GLY A 580 -13.61 -6.49 40.38
N LEU A 581 -14.46 -5.79 41.11
CA LEU A 581 -14.94 -4.46 40.75
C LEU A 581 -14.40 -3.44 41.75
N PHE A 582 -13.80 -2.37 41.25
CA PHE A 582 -13.36 -1.24 42.04
C PHE A 582 -14.54 -0.34 42.38
N ALA A 583 -14.66 0.03 43.66
CA ALA A 583 -15.58 1.03 44.14
C ALA A 583 -14.89 1.94 45.16
N THR A 584 -15.23 3.22 45.15
CA THR A 584 -14.93 4.11 46.27
C THR A 584 -15.83 3.74 47.45
N ALA A 585 -15.38 3.94 48.69
CA ALA A 585 -16.16 3.57 49.88
C ALA A 585 -17.56 4.21 49.83
N GLY A 586 -18.61 3.37 49.79
CA GLY A 586 -20.01 3.80 49.70
C GLY A 586 -20.54 4.11 48.30
N SER A 587 -19.74 3.98 47.23
CA SER A 587 -20.17 4.26 45.85
C SER A 587 -20.50 3.00 45.05
N LYS A 588 -21.16 3.20 43.90
CA LYS A 588 -21.27 2.15 42.87
C LYS A 588 -19.89 1.82 42.29
N PRO A 589 -19.66 0.59 41.82
CA PRO A 589 -18.41 0.24 41.17
C PRO A 589 -18.22 1.00 39.86
N THR A 590 -17.05 1.57 39.65
CA THR A 590 -16.71 2.37 38.47
C THR A 590 -15.84 1.60 37.48
N HIS A 591 -14.99 0.69 37.98
CA HIS A 591 -14.03 -0.04 37.16
C HIS A 591 -14.02 -1.55 37.43
N THR A 592 -13.65 -2.32 36.42
CA THR A 592 -13.32 -3.74 36.48
C THR A 592 -11.80 -3.90 36.59
N ILE A 593 -11.35 -4.66 37.58
CA ILE A 593 -9.93 -5.00 37.80
C ILE A 593 -9.67 -6.42 37.30
N SER A 594 -8.68 -6.58 36.43
CA SER A 594 -8.34 -7.86 35.81
C SER A 594 -6.83 -8.12 35.76
N VAL A 595 -6.43 -9.38 35.84
CA VAL A 595 -5.05 -9.82 35.60
C VAL A 595 -4.91 -10.22 34.13
N LEU A 596 -3.93 -9.67 33.42
CA LEU A 596 -3.70 -9.96 32.01
C LEU A 596 -2.67 -11.08 31.81
N PRO A 597 -2.78 -11.87 30.71
CA PRO A 597 -1.78 -12.84 30.34
C PRO A 597 -0.40 -12.23 30.07
N THR A 598 0.66 -12.94 30.49
CA THR A 598 2.05 -12.57 30.19
C THR A 598 2.77 -13.73 29.53
N PHE A 599 3.32 -13.49 28.34
CA PHE A 599 3.95 -14.51 27.49
C PHE A 599 5.43 -14.23 27.16
N GLN A 600 6.07 -13.32 27.89
CA GLN A 600 7.45 -12.95 27.62
C GLN A 600 8.40 -13.90 28.38
N ALA A 601 9.22 -14.64 27.64
CA ALA A 601 10.30 -15.41 28.24
C ALA A 601 11.37 -14.44 28.81
N PRO A 602 11.97 -14.74 29.97
CA PRO A 602 13.04 -13.93 30.55
C PRO A 602 14.18 -13.70 29.55
N LYS A 603 14.63 -12.45 29.41
CA LYS A 603 15.81 -12.09 28.61
C LYS A 603 16.93 -11.69 29.56
N ALA A 604 18.11 -12.31 29.41
CA ALA A 604 19.32 -11.93 30.14
C ALA A 604 19.21 -11.96 31.69
N GLY A 605 18.42 -12.90 32.25
CA GLY A 605 18.35 -13.14 33.70
C GLY A 605 17.33 -12.31 34.48
N SER A 606 16.54 -11.45 33.82
CA SER A 606 15.45 -10.68 34.45
C SER A 606 14.06 -11.13 33.95
N GLY A 607 13.10 -11.27 34.86
CA GLY A 607 11.71 -11.68 34.60
C GLY A 607 11.32 -13.03 35.22
N PHE A 608 10.07 -13.47 35.03
CA PHE A 608 9.58 -14.77 35.50
C PHE A 608 8.65 -15.44 34.48
N ILE A 609 8.50 -16.76 34.59
CA ILE A 609 7.52 -17.55 33.84
C ILE A 609 6.48 -18.05 34.83
N ASN A 610 5.20 -17.76 34.55
CA ASN A 610 4.10 -18.45 35.22
C ASN A 610 3.52 -19.50 34.24
N PRO A 611 3.56 -20.81 34.57
CA PRO A 611 3.07 -21.87 33.69
C PRO A 611 1.62 -21.71 33.26
N LEU A 612 0.76 -21.08 34.07
CA LEU A 612 -0.65 -20.85 33.75
C LEU A 612 -0.84 -20.14 32.39
N TRP A 613 0.01 -19.15 32.10
CA TRP A 613 -0.09 -18.39 30.86
C TRP A 613 0.50 -19.13 29.65
N LEU A 614 0.97 -20.36 29.80
CA LEU A 614 1.47 -21.19 28.70
C LEU A 614 0.56 -22.40 28.42
N ILE A 615 -0.44 -22.62 29.28
CA ILE A 615 -1.46 -23.66 29.14
C ILE A 615 -2.41 -23.30 28.00
N LYS A 616 -2.72 -24.29 27.16
CA LYS A 616 -3.71 -24.13 26.08
C LYS A 616 -5.10 -24.04 26.65
N SER A 617 -5.98 -23.26 26.01
CA SER A 617 -7.40 -23.21 26.37
C SER A 617 -8.26 -23.91 25.32
N THR A 618 -9.35 -24.53 25.77
CA THR A 618 -10.39 -25.14 24.93
C THR A 618 -11.78 -24.74 25.43
N SER A 619 -12.75 -24.64 24.52
CA SER A 619 -14.17 -24.48 24.84
C SER A 619 -14.90 -25.82 24.98
N ASP A 620 -14.23 -26.94 24.65
CA ASP A 620 -14.74 -28.28 24.90
C ASP A 620 -14.35 -28.75 26.31
N ARG A 621 -15.35 -29.04 27.15
CA ARG A 621 -15.14 -29.52 28.51
C ARG A 621 -14.47 -30.89 28.55
N GLU A 622 -14.62 -31.69 27.50
CA GLU A 622 -14.02 -33.01 27.41
C GLU A 622 -12.54 -32.98 27.03
N GLU A 623 -12.12 -32.01 26.22
CA GLU A 623 -10.71 -31.78 25.90
C GLU A 623 -9.94 -31.15 27.09
N GLY A 624 -10.63 -30.42 27.96
CA GLY A 624 -10.04 -29.78 29.13
C GLY A 624 -9.76 -30.74 30.29
N ASN A 625 -8.77 -30.39 31.11
CA ASN A 625 -8.49 -31.08 32.38
C ASN A 625 -8.27 -30.11 33.56
N LEU A 626 -8.21 -28.81 33.30
CA LEU A 626 -8.11 -27.74 34.30
C LEU A 626 -9.29 -26.76 34.22
N GLU A 627 -9.69 -26.24 35.37
CA GLU A 627 -10.74 -25.22 35.50
C GLU A 627 -10.28 -24.06 36.40
N ILE A 628 -10.89 -22.89 36.20
CA ILE A 628 -10.69 -21.72 37.07
C ILE A 628 -11.69 -21.81 38.22
N VAL A 629 -11.19 -21.73 39.45
CA VAL A 629 -12.01 -21.75 40.68
C VAL A 629 -11.71 -20.55 41.58
N GLY A 630 -12.65 -20.23 42.47
CA GLY A 630 -12.52 -19.09 43.39
C GLY A 630 -12.67 -17.72 42.74
N ALA A 631 -13.07 -17.64 41.46
CA ALA A 631 -13.29 -16.38 40.77
C ALA A 631 -14.53 -15.65 41.31
N ASN A 632 -14.34 -14.71 42.23
CA ASN A 632 -15.41 -13.80 42.66
C ASN A 632 -15.40 -12.51 41.84
N LYS A 633 -15.98 -12.56 40.64
CA LYS A 633 -16.04 -11.41 39.71
C LYS A 633 -16.78 -10.19 40.29
N GLN A 634 -17.64 -10.40 41.29
CA GLN A 634 -18.45 -9.38 41.94
C GLN A 634 -17.82 -8.83 43.23
N GLN A 635 -16.62 -9.31 43.61
CA GLN A 635 -15.96 -8.80 44.81
C GLN A 635 -15.69 -7.30 44.65
N LYS A 636 -16.05 -6.52 45.67
CA LYS A 636 -15.81 -5.09 45.71
C LYS A 636 -14.43 -4.83 46.31
N LEU A 637 -13.58 -4.18 45.54
CA LEU A 637 -12.22 -3.81 45.95
C LEU A 637 -12.16 -2.32 46.22
N THR A 638 -11.62 -1.98 47.39
CA THR A 638 -11.45 -0.60 47.87
C THR A 638 -10.02 -0.44 48.41
N CYS A 639 -9.55 0.79 48.63
CA CYS A 639 -8.26 1.01 49.28
C CYS A 639 -8.17 0.51 50.73
N LEU A 640 -9.31 0.18 51.36
CA LEU A 640 -9.39 -0.38 52.71
C LEU A 640 -9.46 -1.92 52.70
N SER A 641 -9.47 -2.55 51.53
CA SER A 641 -9.49 -4.00 51.42
C SER A 641 -8.21 -4.59 52.00
N THR A 642 -8.33 -5.48 52.98
CA THR A 642 -7.18 -6.13 53.64
C THR A 642 -6.70 -7.39 52.92
N SER A 643 -7.54 -7.97 52.05
CA SER A 643 -7.20 -9.09 51.19
C SER A 643 -8.02 -9.07 49.90
N VAL A 644 -7.50 -9.73 48.86
CA VAL A 644 -8.17 -9.89 47.56
C VAL A 644 -8.40 -11.38 47.31
N ASN A 645 -9.63 -11.77 46.96
CA ASN A 645 -9.93 -13.15 46.58
C ASN A 645 -9.44 -13.38 45.15
N LEU A 646 -8.25 -13.92 44.98
CA LEU A 646 -7.72 -14.26 43.67
C LEU A 646 -8.25 -15.62 43.21
N PRO A 647 -8.65 -15.74 41.94
CA PRO A 647 -8.92 -17.05 41.37
C PRO A 647 -7.66 -17.92 41.43
N MET A 648 -7.84 -19.23 41.33
CA MET A 648 -6.76 -20.19 41.12
C MET A 648 -7.20 -21.23 40.10
N VAL A 649 -6.26 -21.92 39.48
CA VAL A 649 -6.59 -23.01 38.55
C VAL A 649 -6.37 -24.34 39.23
N ARG A 650 -7.31 -25.28 39.06
CA ARG A 650 -7.18 -26.65 39.59
C ARG A 650 -7.55 -27.68 38.55
N ASN A 651 -7.07 -28.91 38.73
CA ASN A 651 -7.46 -30.03 37.87
C ASN A 651 -8.82 -30.62 38.26
N TYR A 652 -9.69 -30.87 37.29
CA TYR A 652 -10.96 -31.59 37.50
C TYR A 652 -10.94 -33.01 36.93
N LYS A 653 -9.91 -33.36 36.14
CA LYS A 653 -9.61 -34.74 35.73
C LYS A 653 -8.36 -35.25 36.47
N LYS A 654 -8.25 -36.55 36.69
CA LYS A 654 -7.01 -37.18 37.19
C LYS A 654 -5.93 -37.03 36.14
N LEU A 655 -4.71 -36.67 36.56
CA LEU A 655 -3.57 -36.46 35.67
C LEU A 655 -2.49 -37.50 35.96
N GLN A 656 -1.85 -38.01 34.91
CA GLN A 656 -0.67 -38.87 34.94
C GLN A 656 0.57 -38.10 34.49
N ALA A 657 1.75 -38.60 34.83
CA ALA A 657 3.01 -37.99 34.37
C ALA A 657 3.04 -37.89 32.83
N ALA A 658 3.53 -36.76 32.33
CA ALA A 658 3.54 -36.33 30.93
C ALA A 658 2.18 -35.88 30.34
N ASP A 659 1.09 -35.87 31.10
CA ASP A 659 -0.18 -35.29 30.62
C ASP A 659 -0.04 -33.79 30.39
N SER A 660 -0.46 -33.32 29.20
CA SER A 660 -0.56 -31.89 28.88
C SER A 660 -1.72 -31.24 29.66
N LEU A 661 -1.44 -30.10 30.26
CA LEU A 661 -2.44 -29.27 30.91
C LEU A 661 -3.25 -28.48 29.87
N VAL A 662 -4.58 -28.54 29.97
CA VAL A 662 -5.52 -27.87 29.08
C VAL A 662 -6.63 -27.21 29.91
N LEU A 663 -6.73 -25.89 29.81
CA LEU A 663 -7.68 -25.07 30.55
C LEU A 663 -9.03 -24.97 29.84
N PHE A 664 -10.08 -25.47 30.46
CA PHE A 664 -11.44 -25.28 29.99
C PHE A 664 -11.88 -23.82 30.19
N ARG A 665 -12.33 -23.18 29.11
CA ARG A 665 -12.93 -21.85 29.10
C ARG A 665 -14.21 -21.88 28.25
N PRO A 666 -15.40 -21.78 28.85
CA PRO A 666 -16.65 -21.75 28.09
C PRO A 666 -16.67 -20.53 27.17
N ASP A 667 -17.19 -20.69 25.95
CA ASP A 667 -17.30 -19.59 24.99
C ASP A 667 -18.14 -18.47 25.58
N GLN A 668 -17.49 -17.32 25.82
CA GLN A 668 -18.14 -16.08 26.22
C GLN A 668 -18.37 -15.20 25.00
N HIS A 669 -18.87 -15.75 23.91
CA HIS A 669 -19.42 -14.93 22.85
C HIS A 669 -20.59 -14.15 23.45
N LYS A 670 -20.34 -12.89 23.82
CA LYS A 670 -21.37 -11.86 23.85
C LYS A 670 -22.06 -11.96 22.49
N ALA A 671 -23.34 -12.29 22.48
CA ALA A 671 -24.19 -11.88 21.38
C ALA A 671 -23.87 -10.40 21.14
N GLU A 672 -23.48 -10.05 19.92
CA GLU A 672 -23.34 -8.65 19.53
C GLU A 672 -24.64 -7.94 19.94
N GLU A 673 -24.54 -6.74 20.51
CA GLU A 673 -25.71 -5.89 20.67
C GLU A 673 -26.24 -5.63 19.25
N ILE A 674 -27.25 -6.41 18.85
CA ILE A 674 -27.96 -6.24 17.60
C ILE A 674 -28.47 -4.81 17.60
N GLU A 675 -28.05 -4.03 16.60
CA GLU A 675 -28.59 -2.70 16.39
C GLU A 675 -30.12 -2.80 16.32
N ASN A 676 -30.82 -2.12 17.21
CA ASN A 676 -32.28 -2.04 17.15
C ASN A 676 -32.66 -1.27 15.89
N LEU A 677 -32.98 -2.00 14.82
CA LEU A 677 -33.46 -1.43 13.56
C LEU A 677 -34.71 -0.60 13.83
N GLN A 678 -34.65 0.69 13.52
CA GLN A 678 -35.83 1.53 13.61
C GLN A 678 -36.72 1.32 12.39
N PRO A 679 -38.02 1.02 12.56
CA PRO A 679 -38.92 0.93 11.44
C PRO A 679 -39.01 2.28 10.73
N VAL A 680 -38.82 2.25 9.41
CA VAL A 680 -38.96 3.43 8.55
C VAL A 680 -40.38 3.95 8.70
N GLN A 681 -40.54 5.11 9.35
CA GLN A 681 -41.84 5.80 9.39
C GLN A 681 -42.23 6.16 7.96
N LYS A 682 -43.15 5.41 7.38
CA LYS A 682 -43.79 5.77 6.11
C LYS A 682 -44.43 7.14 6.29
N LYS A 683 -43.88 8.17 5.66
CA LYS A 683 -44.54 9.46 5.54
C LYS A 683 -45.91 9.23 4.91
N ALA A 684 -46.95 9.49 5.68
CA ALA A 684 -48.34 9.34 5.26
C ALA A 684 -48.57 10.17 3.98
N ARG A 685 -48.76 9.47 2.86
CA ARG A 685 -49.29 10.08 1.65
C ARG A 685 -50.76 10.39 1.91
N LYS A 686 -51.13 11.67 1.79
CA LYS A 686 -52.52 12.13 1.86
C LYS A 686 -53.37 11.32 0.88
N ALA A 687 -54.38 10.63 1.42
CA ALA A 687 -55.37 9.93 0.63
C ALA A 687 -56.34 10.94 -0.02
N CYS A 688 -56.53 10.81 -1.33
CA CYS A 688 -57.72 11.33 -2.00
C CYS A 688 -58.78 10.21 -1.93
N SER A 689 -59.89 10.50 -1.27
CA SER A 689 -61.03 9.60 -1.11
C SER A 689 -61.76 9.39 -2.43
N LEU A 690 -62.29 8.19 -2.68
CA LEU A 690 -63.60 7.98 -3.31
C LEU A 690 -64.12 6.54 -3.02
N THR A 691 -65.07 6.51 -2.08
CA THR A 691 -66.29 5.69 -1.99
C THR A 691 -66.31 4.18 -2.34
N ARG A 692 -66.56 3.41 -1.27
CA ARG A 692 -67.26 2.10 -1.15
C ARG A 692 -68.43 1.86 -2.10
N VAL A 693 -68.62 0.59 -2.51
CA VAL A 693 -69.83 -0.24 -2.25
C VAL A 693 -69.43 -1.73 -2.16
N ALA A 694 -70.02 -2.46 -1.22
CA ALA A 694 -69.87 -3.90 -0.98
C ALA A 694 -71.20 -4.64 -1.25
N GLY A 695 -71.16 -5.91 -1.69
CA GLY A 695 -72.31 -6.84 -1.67
C GLY A 695 -72.18 -8.06 -2.61
N PRO A 696 -72.78 -9.25 -2.31
CA PRO A 696 -72.00 -10.51 -2.25
C PRO A 696 -72.61 -11.79 -2.90
N ARG A 697 -71.82 -12.90 -2.90
CA ARG A 697 -72.16 -14.36 -3.06
C ARG A 697 -72.56 -14.84 -4.48
N SER A 698 -72.17 -16.00 -5.04
CA SER A 698 -71.59 -17.28 -4.56
C SER A 698 -70.98 -18.13 -5.72
N HIS A 699 -69.88 -18.84 -5.41
CA HIS A 699 -69.16 -20.01 -6.00
C HIS A 699 -69.85 -20.99 -7.01
N PRO A 700 -69.15 -21.97 -7.66
CA PRO A 700 -67.74 -22.43 -7.54
C PRO A 700 -66.97 -22.90 -8.83
N LEU A 701 -65.65 -23.13 -8.65
CA LEU A 701 -64.77 -24.17 -9.24
C LEU A 701 -64.47 -24.21 -10.77
N ALA A 702 -63.27 -23.79 -11.18
CA ALA A 702 -62.25 -24.62 -11.87
C ALA A 702 -60.95 -23.82 -12.16
N GLN A 703 -59.83 -24.53 -12.03
CA GLN A 703 -58.41 -24.16 -12.10
C GLN A 703 -57.97 -23.31 -13.32
N MET A 704 -57.07 -22.33 -13.11
CA MET A 704 -55.63 -22.40 -13.44
C MET A 704 -54.92 -21.02 -13.30
N SER A 705 -53.95 -21.01 -12.37
CA SER A 705 -52.66 -20.30 -12.37
C SER A 705 -52.58 -18.78 -12.62
N GLY A 706 -52.40 -18.03 -11.52
CA GLY A 706 -51.83 -16.69 -11.51
C GLY A 706 -51.37 -16.32 -10.09
N GLU A 707 -50.04 -16.24 -9.93
CA GLU A 707 -49.29 -15.42 -8.96
C GLU A 707 -49.70 -15.47 -7.48
N GLU A 708 -49.00 -16.34 -6.74
CA GLU A 708 -48.84 -16.21 -5.30
C GLU A 708 -47.42 -15.73 -4.99
N ASN A 709 -47.34 -14.66 -4.19
CA ASN A 709 -46.17 -14.29 -3.41
C ASN A 709 -45.75 -15.48 -2.55
N ALA A 710 -44.67 -16.15 -2.93
CA ALA A 710 -43.88 -16.95 -2.03
C ALA A 710 -42.80 -16.05 -1.44
N GLU A 711 -42.77 -16.01 -0.12
CA GLU A 711 -41.65 -15.54 0.68
C GLU A 711 -40.35 -16.17 0.13
N GLU A 712 -39.48 -15.36 -0.46
CA GLU A 712 -38.08 -15.75 -0.65
C GLU A 712 -37.46 -15.82 0.74
N LEU A 713 -37.54 -17.02 1.31
CA LEU A 713 -36.55 -17.55 2.22
C LEU A 713 -35.18 -17.08 1.76
N GLU A 714 -34.44 -16.40 2.63
CA GLU A 714 -33.01 -16.18 2.43
C GLU A 714 -32.37 -17.55 2.25
N GLU A 715 -32.16 -17.96 1.00
CA GLU A 715 -31.18 -18.97 0.65
C GLU A 715 -29.86 -18.45 1.22
N GLN A 716 -29.45 -19.07 2.33
CA GLN A 716 -28.04 -19.15 2.64
C GLN A 716 -27.40 -19.66 1.36
N ASP A 717 -26.70 -18.79 0.62
CA ASP A 717 -25.91 -19.18 -0.53
C ASP A 717 -25.05 -20.37 -0.10
N GLU A 718 -25.50 -21.58 -0.45
CA GLU A 718 -24.65 -22.75 -0.43
C GLU A 718 -23.49 -22.36 -1.33
N GLN A 719 -22.30 -22.23 -0.74
CA GLN A 719 -21.10 -22.00 -1.52
C GLN A 719 -21.12 -23.01 -2.67
N PRO A 720 -21.09 -22.56 -3.94
CA PRO A 720 -21.32 -23.44 -5.07
C PRO A 720 -20.37 -24.62 -4.94
N LEU A 721 -20.89 -25.84 -5.13
CA LEU A 721 -20.10 -27.06 -5.06
C LEU A 721 -18.94 -26.94 -6.06
N LYS A 722 -17.75 -26.57 -5.57
CA LYS A 722 -16.55 -26.45 -6.37
C LYS A 722 -15.89 -27.82 -6.44
N ILE A 723 -16.08 -28.49 -7.56
CA ILE A 723 -15.34 -29.71 -7.89
C ILE A 723 -13.97 -29.28 -8.38
N TYR A 724 -12.92 -29.63 -7.63
CA TYR A 724 -11.54 -29.41 -8.02
C TYR A 724 -10.93 -30.71 -8.52
N THR A 725 -10.40 -30.69 -9.73
CA THR A 725 -9.53 -31.77 -10.22
C THR A 725 -8.11 -31.44 -9.77
N ALA A 726 -7.56 -32.25 -8.86
CA ALA A 726 -6.21 -32.08 -8.35
C ALA A 726 -5.32 -33.24 -8.82
N THR A 727 -4.12 -32.92 -9.31
CA THR A 727 -3.12 -33.95 -9.56
C THR A 727 -2.60 -34.49 -8.25
N CYS A 728 -2.71 -35.81 -8.10
CA CYS A 728 -2.40 -36.54 -6.88
C CYS A 728 -1.28 -37.54 -7.15
N ILE A 729 -0.25 -37.54 -6.32
CA ILE A 729 0.85 -38.51 -6.37
C ILE A 729 0.75 -39.42 -5.15
N SER A 730 0.79 -40.72 -5.37
CA SER A 730 0.83 -41.73 -4.31
C SER A 730 1.99 -42.71 -4.57
N GLY A 731 2.42 -43.43 -3.54
CA GLY A 731 3.57 -44.33 -3.61
C GLY A 731 4.91 -43.65 -3.29
N GLY A 732 6.02 -44.28 -3.67
CA GLY A 732 7.38 -43.76 -3.50
C GLY A 732 7.92 -43.62 -2.07
N GLY A 733 7.10 -43.78 -1.03
CA GLY A 733 7.47 -43.54 0.39
C GLY A 733 6.44 -42.70 1.15
N LEU A 734 5.45 -42.16 0.44
CA LEU A 734 4.31 -41.44 1.00
C LEU A 734 3.41 -42.37 1.82
N LYS A 735 2.98 -41.93 3.01
CA LYS A 735 1.96 -42.61 3.83
C LYS A 735 0.52 -42.19 3.46
N GLY A 736 0.34 -41.49 2.35
CA GLY A 736 -0.91 -40.90 1.88
C GLY A 736 -0.74 -40.32 0.48
N VAL A 737 -1.57 -39.35 0.11
CA VAL A 737 -1.52 -38.67 -1.19
C VAL A 737 -0.76 -37.34 -1.06
N TRP A 738 0.18 -37.09 -1.97
CA TRP A 738 0.82 -35.80 -2.18
C TRP A 738 0.06 -35.02 -3.25
N MET A 739 -0.33 -33.79 -2.91
CA MET A 739 -0.97 -32.85 -3.84
C MET A 739 0.04 -31.73 -4.15
N PRO A 740 0.91 -31.93 -5.14
CA PRO A 740 1.95 -30.95 -5.47
C PRO A 740 1.36 -29.68 -6.08
N THR A 741 2.09 -28.58 -5.95
CA THR A 741 1.81 -27.38 -6.76
C THR A 741 2.21 -27.65 -8.20
N ILE A 742 1.27 -27.44 -9.13
CA ILE A 742 1.47 -27.61 -10.56
C ILE A 742 1.27 -26.28 -11.32
N GLU A 743 1.93 -26.15 -12.46
CA GLU A 743 1.78 -25.02 -13.40
C GLU A 743 1.76 -25.58 -14.83
N GLU A 744 0.83 -25.13 -15.67
CA GLU A 744 0.78 -25.52 -17.07
C GLU A 744 1.48 -24.48 -17.95
N ALA A 745 2.37 -24.95 -18.83
CA ALA A 745 3.02 -24.09 -19.82
C ALA A 745 3.19 -24.84 -21.14
N SER A 746 2.76 -24.20 -22.23
CA SER A 746 2.89 -24.75 -23.60
C SER A 746 2.33 -26.17 -23.76
N GLY A 747 1.20 -26.47 -23.10
CA GLY A 747 0.54 -27.78 -23.16
C GLY A 747 1.17 -28.88 -22.31
N LEU A 748 2.17 -28.56 -21.48
CA LEU A 748 2.82 -29.49 -20.57
C LEU A 748 2.54 -29.07 -19.12
N THR A 749 2.36 -30.06 -18.25
CA THR A 749 2.18 -29.85 -16.81
C THR A 749 3.54 -29.92 -16.11
N PHE A 750 3.86 -28.93 -15.26
CA PHE A 750 5.09 -28.88 -14.49
C PHE A 750 4.80 -28.98 -13.00
N ILE A 751 5.61 -29.75 -12.29
CA ILE A 751 5.56 -29.91 -10.84
C ILE A 751 6.62 -29.05 -10.16
N LYS A 752 6.23 -28.40 -9.06
CA LYS A 752 7.13 -27.67 -8.19
C LYS A 752 7.84 -28.61 -7.21
N LEU A 753 9.16 -28.67 -7.29
CA LEU A 753 10.03 -29.35 -6.32
C LEU A 753 10.70 -28.32 -5.40
N ASN A 754 10.33 -28.35 -4.12
CA ASN A 754 10.88 -27.48 -3.09
C ASN A 754 11.57 -28.31 -2.00
N LYS A 755 12.82 -27.98 -1.67
CA LYS A 755 13.64 -28.71 -0.68
C LYS A 755 13.13 -28.69 0.77
N TRP A 756 12.14 -27.86 1.08
CA TRP A 756 11.47 -27.77 2.37
C TRP A 756 10.06 -28.35 2.36
N ASP A 757 9.64 -28.97 1.25
CA ASP A 757 8.36 -29.65 1.14
C ASP A 757 8.39 -30.97 1.95
N ARG A 758 7.46 -31.08 2.91
CA ARG A 758 7.34 -32.25 3.79
C ARG A 758 6.92 -33.51 3.04
N GLN A 759 6.03 -33.37 2.06
CA GLN A 759 5.51 -34.48 1.25
C GLN A 759 6.54 -34.91 0.22
N LEU A 760 7.25 -33.98 -0.43
CA LEU A 760 8.41 -34.34 -1.27
C LEU A 760 9.49 -35.04 -0.46
N THR A 761 9.83 -34.53 0.74
CA THR A 761 10.81 -35.19 1.63
C THR A 761 10.36 -36.61 1.98
N GLN A 762 9.08 -36.81 2.25
CA GLN A 762 8.53 -38.12 2.55
C GLN A 762 8.47 -39.05 1.32
N TYR A 763 8.16 -38.52 0.14
CA TYR A 763 8.21 -39.24 -1.13
C TYR A 763 9.64 -39.69 -1.46
N VAL A 764 10.65 -38.88 -1.16
CA VAL A 764 12.05 -39.21 -1.45
C VAL A 764 12.65 -40.15 -0.40
N THR A 765 12.49 -39.84 0.88
CA THR A 765 13.22 -40.53 1.97
C THR A 765 12.36 -41.52 2.78
N GLY A 766 11.06 -41.65 2.48
CA GLY A 766 10.09 -42.42 3.27
C GLY A 766 9.80 -41.86 4.67
N LYS A 767 10.43 -40.74 5.05
CA LYS A 767 10.36 -40.11 6.38
C LYS A 767 10.00 -38.64 6.23
N SER A 768 9.18 -38.10 7.13
CA SER A 768 8.83 -36.67 7.08
C SER A 768 10.06 -35.78 7.35
N LEU A 769 10.02 -34.55 6.83
CA LEU A 769 11.04 -33.52 7.05
C LEU A 769 11.23 -33.24 8.56
N ASN A 770 12.46 -33.33 9.05
CA ASN A 770 12.86 -33.01 10.41
C ASN A 770 14.12 -32.16 10.44
N LEU A 771 13.97 -30.89 10.81
CA LEU A 771 15.07 -29.90 10.90
C LEU A 771 15.55 -29.66 12.33
N PHE A 772 14.93 -30.30 13.32
CA PHE A 772 15.19 -30.01 14.73
C PHE A 772 16.48 -30.69 15.20
N SER A 773 17.46 -29.91 15.67
CA SER A 773 18.74 -30.45 16.16
C SER A 773 18.68 -31.12 17.53
N GLY A 774 17.54 -31.05 18.22
CA GLY A 774 17.34 -31.58 19.58
C GLY A 774 16.31 -32.71 19.70
N SER A 775 15.80 -33.28 18.60
CA SER A 775 14.84 -34.39 18.67
C SER A 775 15.55 -35.73 18.85
N LYS A 776 14.93 -36.69 19.56
CA LYS A 776 15.40 -38.11 19.61
C LYS A 776 15.49 -38.77 18.23
N LYS A 777 14.82 -38.22 17.21
CA LYS A 777 14.88 -38.69 15.82
C LYS A 777 16.02 -37.96 15.07
N PRO A 778 16.78 -38.65 14.22
CA PRO A 778 17.83 -38.02 13.42
C PRO A 778 17.27 -36.90 12.52
N LYS A 779 18.11 -35.91 12.20
CA LYS A 779 17.79 -34.88 11.20
C LYS A 779 17.47 -35.57 9.86
N ASN A 780 16.40 -35.17 9.22
CA ASN A 780 15.97 -35.73 7.95
C ASN A 780 15.56 -34.59 7.01
N SER A 781 16.37 -34.31 6.00
CA SER A 781 16.17 -33.20 5.07
C SER A 781 16.70 -33.56 3.69
N ILE A 782 16.01 -33.10 2.66
CA ILE A 782 16.44 -33.17 1.26
C ILE A 782 17.13 -31.87 0.79
N ASN A 783 17.70 -31.09 1.71
CA ASN A 783 18.57 -29.97 1.35
C ASN A 783 19.93 -30.51 0.86
N VAL A 784 19.94 -30.98 -0.38
CA VAL A 784 21.07 -31.64 -1.05
C VAL A 784 21.57 -30.82 -2.24
N GLN A 785 22.79 -31.12 -2.70
CA GLN A 785 23.47 -30.46 -3.82
C GLN A 785 22.62 -30.40 -5.10
N TRP A 786 21.84 -31.45 -5.38
CA TRP A 786 21.02 -31.56 -6.59
C TRP A 786 20.16 -30.32 -6.90
N PHE A 787 19.52 -29.71 -5.89
CA PHE A 787 18.68 -28.52 -6.11
C PHE A 787 19.47 -27.31 -6.64
N GLN A 788 20.73 -27.15 -6.20
CA GLN A 788 21.60 -26.07 -6.68
C GLN A 788 22.06 -26.36 -8.10
N THR A 789 22.52 -27.59 -8.35
CA THR A 789 22.93 -28.04 -9.68
C THR A 789 21.82 -27.83 -10.70
N MET A 790 20.58 -28.24 -10.39
CA MET A 790 19.44 -28.05 -11.29
C MET A 790 19.07 -26.58 -11.51
N THR A 791 19.20 -25.73 -10.47
CA THR A 791 18.95 -24.29 -10.60
C THR A 791 19.99 -23.60 -11.48
N GLU A 792 21.25 -24.04 -11.40
CA GLU A 792 22.35 -23.54 -12.20
C GLU A 792 22.27 -24.02 -13.65
N LEU A 793 22.02 -25.31 -13.87
CA LEU A 793 21.78 -25.88 -15.21
C LEU A 793 20.59 -25.21 -15.91
N ARG A 794 19.48 -24.96 -15.20
CA ARG A 794 18.36 -24.19 -15.73
C ARG A 794 18.79 -22.78 -16.17
N ARG A 795 19.53 -22.08 -15.32
CA ARG A 795 20.01 -20.72 -15.61
C ARG A 795 20.92 -20.69 -16.83
N GLN A 796 21.83 -21.66 -16.93
CA GLN A 796 22.71 -21.81 -18.08
C GLN A 796 21.90 -22.09 -19.36
N ALA A 797 20.95 -23.02 -19.32
CA ALA A 797 20.10 -23.32 -20.48
C ALA A 797 19.23 -22.11 -20.90
N CYS A 798 18.72 -21.31 -19.95
CA CYS A 798 18.05 -20.05 -20.26
C CYS A 798 18.99 -19.04 -20.95
N ASN A 799 20.21 -18.88 -20.44
CA ASN A 799 21.22 -18.00 -21.05
C ASN A 799 21.59 -18.46 -22.47
N ASP A 800 21.77 -19.77 -22.66
CA ASP A 800 22.13 -20.35 -23.96
C ASP A 800 20.99 -20.23 -24.96
N SER A 801 19.74 -20.42 -24.53
CA SER A 801 18.56 -20.22 -25.38
C SER A 801 18.45 -18.76 -25.84
N LEU A 802 18.62 -17.80 -24.92
CA LEU A 802 18.63 -16.38 -25.25
C LEU A 802 19.78 -16.04 -26.21
N LYS A 803 20.99 -16.57 -25.96
CA LYS A 803 22.16 -16.37 -26.82
C LYS A 803 21.90 -16.88 -28.23
N LYS A 804 21.35 -18.08 -28.38
CA LYS A 804 20.99 -18.66 -29.69
C LYS A 804 20.02 -17.75 -30.45
N LEU A 805 18.99 -17.22 -29.79
CA LEU A 805 18.02 -16.34 -30.42
C LEU A 805 18.62 -15.02 -30.86
N ILE A 806 19.49 -14.42 -30.04
CA ILE A 806 20.17 -13.16 -30.39
C ILE A 806 21.11 -13.37 -31.59
N VAL A 807 21.85 -14.49 -31.62
CA VAL A 807 22.73 -14.82 -32.75
C VAL A 807 21.92 -15.08 -34.02
N GLN A 808 20.85 -15.88 -33.94
CA GLN A 808 19.97 -16.15 -35.08
C GLN A 808 19.29 -14.89 -35.61
N ALA A 809 18.86 -13.99 -34.72
CA ALA A 809 18.28 -12.71 -35.11
C ALA A 809 19.31 -11.79 -35.79
N ALA A 810 20.57 -11.78 -35.31
CA ALA A 810 21.65 -11.02 -35.94
C ALA A 810 22.03 -11.58 -37.32
N GLU A 811 22.12 -12.91 -37.46
CA GLU A 811 22.40 -13.59 -38.73
C GLU A 811 21.26 -13.36 -39.75
N ALA A 812 20.00 -13.48 -39.33
CA ALA A 812 18.84 -13.27 -40.19
C ALA A 812 18.68 -11.81 -40.66
N SER A 813 19.18 -10.85 -39.88
CA SER A 813 19.15 -9.42 -40.22
C SER A 813 20.44 -8.92 -40.91
N GLY A 814 21.45 -9.77 -41.09
CA GLY A 814 22.77 -9.38 -41.62
C GLY A 814 23.55 -8.43 -40.70
N GLY A 815 23.18 -8.34 -39.41
CA GLY A 815 23.79 -7.47 -38.41
C GLY A 815 24.99 -8.11 -37.70
N LYS A 816 25.84 -7.29 -37.08
CA LYS A 816 26.94 -7.79 -36.22
C LYS A 816 26.38 -8.37 -34.91
N VAL A 817 26.79 -9.59 -34.57
CA VAL A 817 26.49 -10.21 -33.26
C VAL A 817 27.12 -9.36 -32.15
N PRO A 818 26.36 -8.97 -31.10
CA PRO A 818 26.91 -8.21 -29.98
C PRO A 818 28.06 -8.95 -29.27
N GLU A 819 29.17 -8.27 -29.00
CA GLU A 819 30.35 -8.87 -28.31
C GLU A 819 30.03 -9.38 -26.90
N LYS A 820 29.04 -8.79 -26.24
CA LYS A 820 28.58 -9.19 -24.90
C LYS A 820 27.07 -9.34 -24.87
N ILE A 821 26.60 -10.56 -24.71
CA ILE A 821 25.18 -10.89 -24.54
C ILE A 821 24.86 -10.88 -23.05
N ARG A 822 23.83 -10.11 -22.67
CA ARG A 822 23.35 -10.04 -21.28
C ARG A 822 22.82 -11.40 -20.82
N PRO A 823 22.85 -11.69 -19.50
CA PRO A 823 22.18 -12.88 -18.97
C PRO A 823 20.66 -12.82 -19.18
N ALA A 824 20.06 -14.00 -19.22
CA ALA A 824 18.62 -14.18 -19.28
C ALA A 824 17.92 -13.56 -18.06
N THR A 825 16.77 -12.95 -18.31
CA THR A 825 15.85 -12.36 -17.35
C THR A 825 14.53 -13.11 -17.40
N GLN A 826 13.64 -12.85 -16.43
CA GLN A 826 12.34 -13.52 -16.40
C GLN A 826 11.48 -13.20 -17.64
N ALA A 827 11.61 -11.99 -18.21
CA ALA A 827 10.83 -11.58 -19.38
C ALA A 827 11.24 -12.30 -20.67
N ASP A 828 12.43 -12.91 -20.72
CA ASP A 828 12.93 -13.59 -21.91
C ASP A 828 12.21 -14.94 -22.18
N GLU A 829 11.38 -15.43 -21.25
CA GLU A 829 10.53 -16.62 -21.45
C GLU A 829 9.53 -16.46 -22.62
N PHE A 830 9.17 -15.23 -22.95
CA PHE A 830 8.28 -14.93 -24.07
C PHE A 830 9.01 -14.92 -25.41
N LEU A 831 10.33 -14.75 -25.39
CA LEU A 831 11.19 -14.77 -26.57
C LEU A 831 11.73 -16.18 -26.84
N ALA A 832 12.14 -16.87 -25.77
CA ALA A 832 12.89 -18.13 -25.84
C ALA A 832 12.07 -19.38 -25.52
N GLY A 833 10.79 -19.22 -25.20
CA GLY A 833 9.92 -20.28 -24.75
C GLY A 833 9.77 -20.34 -23.23
N ARG A 834 8.63 -20.88 -22.78
CA ARG A 834 8.26 -20.92 -21.36
C ARG A 834 9.05 -21.94 -20.54
N PHE A 835 9.79 -22.83 -21.19
CA PHE A 835 10.63 -23.84 -20.56
C PHE A 835 11.92 -24.02 -21.36
N VAL A 836 12.92 -24.62 -20.71
CA VAL A 836 14.18 -25.01 -21.31
C VAL A 836 14.42 -26.50 -21.09
N THR A 837 15.05 -27.16 -22.06
CA THR A 837 15.49 -28.54 -21.91
C THR A 837 16.89 -28.56 -21.31
N VAL A 838 17.07 -29.36 -20.26
CA VAL A 838 18.30 -29.49 -19.48
C VAL A 838 18.69 -30.96 -19.43
N GLN A 839 19.95 -31.25 -19.69
CA GLN A 839 20.52 -32.57 -19.42
C GLN A 839 20.69 -32.74 -17.91
N ALA A 840 19.95 -33.66 -17.30
CA ALA A 840 20.02 -33.87 -15.86
C ALA A 840 21.34 -34.55 -15.47
N PRO A 841 21.88 -34.28 -14.26
CA PRO A 841 23.11 -34.91 -13.82
C PRO A 841 22.95 -36.43 -13.63
N PRO A 842 24.01 -37.22 -13.84
CA PRO A 842 23.99 -38.64 -13.52
C PRO A 842 23.80 -38.85 -12.02
N TYR A 843 23.31 -40.03 -11.62
CA TYR A 843 23.13 -40.41 -10.23
C TYR A 843 23.55 -41.86 -9.99
N LYS A 844 23.99 -42.16 -8.77
CA LYS A 844 24.21 -43.54 -8.32
C LYS A 844 22.93 -44.08 -7.71
N ASP A 845 22.54 -45.30 -8.07
CA ASP A 845 21.33 -45.89 -7.53
C ASP A 845 21.50 -46.10 -6.01
N PRO A 846 20.68 -45.45 -5.16
CA PRO A 846 20.78 -45.59 -3.71
C PRO A 846 20.47 -47.02 -3.22
N GLU A 847 19.82 -47.86 -4.03
CA GLU A 847 19.54 -49.27 -3.72
C GLU A 847 20.69 -50.20 -4.11
N ASN A 848 21.61 -49.75 -4.98
CA ASN A 848 22.80 -50.49 -5.40
C ASN A 848 24.01 -49.55 -5.55
N PRO A 849 24.69 -49.19 -4.44
CA PRO A 849 25.75 -48.17 -4.43
C PRO A 849 27.00 -48.53 -5.25
N ASP A 850 27.18 -49.83 -5.55
CA ASP A 850 28.29 -50.38 -6.33
C ASP A 850 27.96 -50.45 -7.84
N ALA A 851 26.73 -50.11 -8.24
CA ALA A 851 26.35 -50.00 -9.65
C ALA A 851 27.01 -48.80 -10.34
N GLU A 852 27.19 -48.92 -11.66
CA GLU A 852 27.64 -47.80 -12.50
C GLU A 852 26.67 -46.60 -12.39
N GLU A 853 27.20 -45.39 -12.56
CA GLU A 853 26.39 -44.17 -12.57
C GLU A 853 25.37 -44.23 -13.71
N VAL A 854 24.11 -43.99 -13.36
CA VAL A 854 23.01 -43.94 -14.34
C VAL A 854 22.95 -42.52 -14.89
N ASP A 855 23.03 -42.41 -16.22
CA ASP A 855 22.89 -41.13 -16.92
C ASP A 855 21.54 -40.46 -16.61
N GLY A 856 21.56 -39.14 -16.43
CA GLY A 856 20.35 -38.37 -16.23
C GLY A 856 19.54 -38.23 -17.53
N PRO A 857 18.19 -38.15 -17.47
CA PRO A 857 17.37 -37.90 -18.64
C PRO A 857 17.44 -36.43 -19.08
N GLN A 858 16.91 -36.13 -20.28
CA GLN A 858 16.61 -34.76 -20.66
C GLN A 858 15.32 -34.30 -19.96
N LEU A 859 15.44 -33.26 -19.13
CA LEU A 859 14.34 -32.69 -18.37
C LEU A 859 13.92 -31.34 -18.95
N LYS A 860 12.61 -31.12 -19.08
CA LYS A 860 12.08 -29.79 -19.35
C LYS A 860 11.83 -29.06 -18.03
N LEU A 861 12.41 -27.88 -17.89
CA LEU A 861 12.28 -27.04 -16.70
C LEU A 861 11.64 -25.70 -17.04
N LEU A 862 10.68 -25.21 -16.24
CA LEU A 862 10.08 -23.90 -16.48
C LEU A 862 11.12 -22.78 -16.37
N TRP A 863 10.95 -21.76 -17.21
CA TRP A 863 11.74 -20.52 -17.18
C TRP A 863 11.43 -19.73 -15.91
N LYS A 864 12.09 -20.03 -14.78
CA LYS A 864 11.92 -19.31 -13.50
C LYS A 864 13.30 -18.97 -12.92
N LEU A 865 13.73 -17.72 -13.07
CA LEU A 865 15.10 -17.30 -12.69
C LEU A 865 15.17 -16.66 -11.28
N LYS A 866 14.02 -16.25 -10.73
CA LYS A 866 13.93 -15.57 -9.43
C LYS A 866 13.71 -16.51 -8.24
N THR A 867 13.51 -17.80 -8.48
CA THR A 867 13.17 -18.78 -7.42
C THR A 867 14.22 -19.89 -7.34
N PRO A 868 14.51 -20.39 -6.12
CA PRO A 868 15.33 -21.59 -5.92
C PRO A 868 14.55 -22.90 -6.11
N ASP A 869 13.26 -22.81 -6.46
CA ASP A 869 12.40 -23.97 -6.67
C ASP A 869 12.67 -24.54 -8.07
N VAL A 870 12.71 -25.87 -8.18
CA VAL A 870 12.86 -26.56 -9.47
C VAL A 870 11.47 -26.89 -9.99
N TRP A 871 11.11 -26.34 -11.14
CA TRP A 871 9.85 -26.61 -11.81
C TRP A 871 10.14 -27.55 -12.97
N MET A 872 9.73 -28.81 -12.86
CA MET A 872 10.10 -29.88 -13.77
C MET A 872 8.84 -30.45 -14.42
N GLU A 873 8.91 -30.84 -15.69
CA GLU A 873 7.79 -31.49 -16.38
C GLU A 873 7.33 -32.73 -15.59
N LEU A 874 6.03 -32.81 -15.33
CA LEU A 874 5.40 -33.85 -14.54
C LEU A 874 5.18 -35.09 -15.40
N THR A 875 6.16 -35.98 -15.39
CA THR A 875 6.06 -37.35 -15.90
C THR A 875 6.50 -38.34 -14.83
N PHE A 876 6.09 -39.60 -14.98
CA PHE A 876 6.49 -40.67 -14.07
C PHE A 876 8.02 -40.84 -14.04
N GLU A 877 8.65 -40.87 -15.22
CA GLU A 877 10.10 -41.04 -15.38
C GLU A 877 10.90 -39.91 -14.72
N ASN A 878 10.46 -38.66 -14.91
CA ASN A 878 11.13 -37.48 -14.33
C ASN A 878 11.05 -37.49 -12.79
N LEU A 879 9.91 -37.93 -12.23
CA LEU A 879 9.72 -38.03 -10.79
C LEU A 879 10.57 -39.14 -10.16
N GLU A 880 10.63 -40.32 -10.79
CA GLU A 880 11.48 -41.42 -10.33
C GLU A 880 12.97 -41.05 -10.41
N TYR A 881 13.39 -40.38 -11.49
CA TYR A 881 14.73 -39.82 -11.59
C TYR A 881 15.00 -38.84 -10.44
N ALA A 882 14.13 -37.83 -10.24
CA ALA A 882 14.33 -36.82 -9.20
C ALA A 882 14.39 -37.45 -7.80
N LYS A 883 13.58 -38.49 -7.55
CA LYS A 883 13.62 -39.26 -6.30
C LYS A 883 14.99 -39.87 -6.06
N LYS A 884 15.50 -40.66 -7.02
CA LYS A 884 16.78 -41.35 -6.88
C LYS A 884 17.96 -40.37 -6.85
N ALA A 885 17.93 -39.34 -7.68
CA ALA A 885 18.97 -38.31 -7.75
C ALA A 885 19.04 -37.44 -6.48
N ILE A 886 17.90 -37.07 -5.88
CA ILE A 886 17.89 -36.36 -4.59
C ILE A 886 18.40 -37.27 -3.47
N LEU A 887 18.02 -38.55 -3.46
CA LEU A 887 18.41 -39.50 -2.43
C LEU A 887 19.91 -39.84 -2.48
N GLY A 888 20.49 -39.93 -3.68
CA GLY A 888 21.92 -40.16 -3.92
C GLY A 888 22.80 -38.91 -3.84
N SER A 889 22.22 -37.71 -3.73
CA SER A 889 22.96 -36.45 -3.71
C SER A 889 23.52 -36.13 -2.31
N PRO A 890 24.76 -35.60 -2.20
CA PRO A 890 25.32 -35.18 -0.92
C PRO A 890 24.56 -33.97 -0.33
N ALA A 891 24.61 -33.83 1.00
CA ALA A 891 24.01 -32.70 1.70
C ALA A 891 24.61 -31.36 1.24
N TRP A 892 23.77 -30.34 1.05
CA TRP A 892 24.21 -29.02 0.62
C TRP A 892 24.82 -28.22 1.78
N GLU A 893 26.10 -27.90 1.68
CA GLU A 893 26.80 -26.98 2.58
C GLU A 893 26.89 -25.57 1.95
N GLN A 894 26.53 -24.52 2.70
CA GLN A 894 26.68 -23.16 2.21
C GLN A 894 28.17 -22.78 2.16
N PRO A 895 28.69 -22.28 1.01
CA PRO A 895 30.06 -21.79 0.95
C PRO A 895 30.24 -20.58 1.87
N VAL A 896 31.26 -20.64 2.74
CA VAL A 896 31.61 -19.55 3.66
C VAL A 896 32.12 -18.36 2.87
N SER A 897 31.34 -17.27 2.80
CA SER A 897 31.73 -16.10 1.99
C SER A 897 33.04 -15.46 2.49
N ALA A 898 33.97 -15.17 1.58
CA ALA A 898 35.23 -14.48 1.86
C ALA A 898 35.05 -13.10 2.52
N ARG A 899 33.86 -12.50 2.40
CA ARG A 899 33.48 -11.21 3.00
C ARG A 899 33.34 -11.23 4.52
N ALA A 900 33.37 -12.41 5.15
CA ALA A 900 33.32 -12.56 6.60
C ALA A 900 34.68 -12.31 7.30
N LYS A 901 35.80 -12.22 6.56
CA LYS A 901 37.15 -12.10 7.16
C LYS A 901 37.67 -10.66 7.35
N HIS A 902 37.04 -9.63 6.76
CA HIS A 902 37.50 -8.23 6.84
C HIS A 902 36.37 -7.20 7.01
N SER A 903 35.49 -7.38 8.00
CA SER A 903 34.67 -6.27 8.49
C SER A 903 35.30 -5.71 9.77
N PRO A 904 35.76 -4.43 9.80
CA PRO A 904 36.24 -3.83 11.04
C PRO A 904 35.11 -3.86 12.07
N ARG A 905 35.36 -4.47 13.23
CA ARG A 905 34.45 -4.41 14.38
C ARG A 905 34.03 -2.95 14.59
N LYS A 906 32.77 -2.63 14.31
CA LYS A 906 32.14 -1.38 14.74
C LYS A 906 32.23 -1.32 16.27
N ARG A 907 33.28 -0.68 16.77
CA ARG A 907 33.36 -0.16 18.14
C ARG A 907 32.15 0.73 18.34
N ARG A 908 31.16 0.24 19.09
CA ARG A 908 30.14 1.10 19.69
C ARG A 908 30.88 2.19 20.47
N ARG A 909 30.69 3.45 20.08
CA ARG A 909 31.02 4.59 20.93
C ARG A 909 30.24 4.39 22.23
N ARG A 910 30.97 4.11 23.32
CA ARG A 910 30.44 4.16 24.68
C ARG A 910 30.20 5.64 24.97
N GLY A 911 28.97 5.99 25.34
CA GLY A 911 28.74 7.24 26.06
C GLY A 911 29.47 7.21 27.40
N PRO A 912 29.75 8.36 28.03
CA PRO A 912 30.43 8.41 29.32
C PRO A 912 29.62 7.63 30.37
N LYS A 913 30.30 6.80 31.17
CA LYS A 913 29.69 6.13 32.33
C LYS A 913 29.28 7.16 33.39
N PRO A 914 28.14 6.99 34.08
CA PRO A 914 27.93 7.66 35.37
C PRO A 914 28.97 7.13 36.37
N ARG A 915 29.58 8.02 37.16
CA ARG A 915 30.43 7.64 38.29
C ARG A 915 29.55 6.93 39.32
N GLY A 916 29.98 5.74 39.74
CA GLY A 916 29.32 4.97 40.78
C GLY A 916 29.50 5.63 42.14
N HIS A 917 28.44 5.60 42.94
CA HIS A 917 28.55 5.60 44.40
C HIS A 917 29.19 4.28 44.80
N ASP A 918 30.32 4.34 45.49
CA ASP A 918 30.91 3.17 46.13
C ASP A 918 30.01 2.75 47.31
N GLU A 919 29.60 1.48 47.29
CA GLU A 919 28.98 0.79 48.42
C GLU A 919 30.07 0.41 49.42
N LEU A 920 29.83 0.76 50.68
CA LEU A 920 30.51 0.25 51.85
C LEU A 920 30.29 -1.27 51.93
N GLY A 921 31.38 -2.03 51.97
CA GLY A 921 31.37 -3.45 52.32
C GLY A 921 31.43 -3.62 53.85
N GLU A 922 30.59 -4.50 54.37
CA GLU A 922 30.65 -5.00 55.74
C GLU A 922 31.70 -6.13 55.88
N GLU A 923 32.48 -6.07 56.97
CA GLU A 923 32.80 -7.13 57.95
C GLU A 923 34.24 -6.97 58.51
N PRO A 924 34.58 -7.44 59.74
CA PRO A 924 33.78 -7.66 60.96
C PRO A 924 34.45 -7.04 62.24
N LEU A 925 33.73 -7.12 63.37
CA LEU A 925 34.14 -6.68 64.71
C LEU A 925 35.46 -7.28 65.23
N LYS A 926 36.30 -6.44 65.89
CA LYS A 926 36.76 -6.60 67.29
C LYS A 926 37.67 -5.45 67.79
N ASP A 927 37.33 -4.96 68.99
CA ASP A 927 38.12 -4.35 70.09
C ASP A 927 39.52 -3.77 69.81
N ASP A 928 39.74 -2.50 70.15
CA ASP A 928 40.19 -2.05 71.49
C ASP A 928 40.67 -0.58 71.46
N GLY A 929 40.39 0.17 72.54
CA GLY A 929 41.24 1.28 73.00
C GLY A 929 40.95 2.69 72.46
N GLY A 930 40.27 3.51 73.26
CA GLY A 930 40.31 4.96 73.14
C GLY A 930 41.45 5.58 73.97
N GLU A 931 42.00 6.70 73.51
CA GLU A 931 42.24 7.96 74.26
C GLU A 931 43.18 8.92 73.51
N ALA A 932 42.88 10.23 73.67
CA ALA A 932 43.76 11.41 73.56
C ALA A 932 44.29 11.82 72.16
N ALA A 933 44.53 13.09 71.80
CA ALA A 933 44.20 14.43 72.28
C ALA A 933 44.80 15.46 71.29
N LEU A 934 44.25 16.69 71.22
CA LEU A 934 44.89 17.98 70.79
C LEU A 934 45.25 18.09 69.28
N GLN A 935 45.30 19.23 68.57
CA GLN A 935 45.02 20.66 68.77
C GLN A 935 45.07 21.38 67.39
N ASN A 936 44.44 22.56 67.30
CA ASN A 936 44.77 23.73 66.46
C ASN A 936 44.54 23.72 64.92
N ALA A 937 43.45 24.39 64.49
CA ALA A 937 43.39 25.73 63.84
C ALA A 937 44.47 26.16 62.81
N PRO A 938 44.17 27.14 61.92
CA PRO A 938 44.12 26.96 60.47
C PRO A 938 45.07 27.91 59.71
N ASN A 939 44.84 28.01 58.40
CA ASN A 939 45.09 29.15 57.49
C ASN A 939 46.16 28.99 56.41
N ASP A 940 45.80 29.63 55.28
CA ASP A 940 46.63 30.16 54.19
C ASP A 940 47.24 29.11 53.25
N GLU A 941 47.44 29.32 51.95
CA GLU A 941 47.08 30.28 50.91
C GLU A 941 47.71 29.64 49.63
N GLU A 942 47.32 30.10 48.43
CA GLU A 942 48.10 30.00 47.17
C GLU A 942 48.40 28.56 46.65
N GLU A 943 48.62 28.25 45.38
CA GLU A 943 48.73 28.91 44.07
C GLU A 943 48.57 27.74 43.08
N GLU A 944 47.77 27.91 42.04
CA GLU A 944 48.21 27.83 40.62
C GLU A 944 48.76 26.49 40.07
N GLU A 945 48.14 26.11 38.94
CA GLU A 945 48.67 25.33 37.80
C GLU A 945 48.98 23.82 37.95
N GLU A 946 48.07 22.98 37.44
CA GLU A 946 48.20 22.27 36.13
C GLU A 946 46.88 21.66 35.65
#